data_AF-A0A286FQV2-F1
#
_entry.id   AF-A0A286FQV2-F1
#
_cell.length_a   1.000
_cell.length_b   1.000
_cell.length_c   1.000
_cell.angle_alpha   90.00
_cell.angle_beta   90.00
_cell.angle_gamma   90.00
#
_symmetry.space_group_name_H-M   'P 1'
#
loop_
_entity.id
_entity.type
_entity.pdbx_description
1 polymer ?
#
loop_
_entity_poly.entity_id
_entity_poly.type
_entity_poly.pdbx_seq_one_letter_code
_entity_poly.pdbx_strand_id
1 'polypeptide(L)'
;MALWCGAGAVLAGPFGPGAQSAHALTDELREATTATAVCVAPEPIAHAAAGLDFGGKELSTASAARTATVIKAALIAGPLPAGARLVGDQVLVPDGQGSFTISVVPTRMPGTLPYAPVATVHFLGPHAAVVRVSDRASADLIRQAVAARLTEVAVIVADRADNRRPDVTSGLTEGVLTTADTAGRIPLSPRDIGRVAALGVLGDQLPAASARVKNTALGSAIAMGLLDEEPARPVHRMEGNAPLAGTAAATARAASARARVPGSAAGLDKVLDLARKAGSQAVLKDIRAERDCERRELRDRADGVIAQRETADAELTKSLNTRYPRLPVIPHVIVGGGWAATVDYLTLPPVTSTGTDVPPVLTVSAGYGVVNNLGDFRLTQPAMDNELPGAPFQPGDFAEDRNDFVMSTAFGRAVGVARALAGMPTYQANVTGIEARADKEAVADWPADARYRLTTSDSRTLYAASLDVATGLGPPKIPQAAGDQLAGRTFVDPATGYQAVFDPRGDVRILDPRGEAFTGQLPANAGWLLGVQNVDGLPKRLYEPFLLDPQGRPTERRVIDPESRYSVDPETRTAYAPDGVVVDPASLDPELRARLGFRPGGYRDPRFVADPDSAYSVHPMTGAVVLTASGEPVDRTSLPPETLVRLDALVRAHRVQYGGQNTSASYRPDDDLLVVGGGAGGASEVEQAHYVTRQVTWGARPAKLGADYPRGPEGALDPKGLRAEWDSASPARKAEIQRDLSFVSGGFNRRNTLPGIGAFSLPVWEPTLRTTDLPVTVRYTTTGRFGTTDLQGRLSTFSRIVYTIGQDADYPGGAAALLGAGTRLVAVLGPDGKEVNGLGDARRTLRVLGAAGVTGAVLRLTGADQPALVDKIKKQADALPPDARAIHPSIRYHAGRIAEMNRTFQR
;
A
#
# COMPACT_ATOMS: atom_id res chain seq x y z
N MET A 1 -37.76 14.95 -62.64
CA MET A 1 -38.76 15.69 -61.85
C MET A 1 -37.96 16.62 -60.92
N ALA A 2 -38.25 17.92 -61.00
CA ALA A 2 -37.45 19.11 -60.65
C ALA A 2 -36.70 19.09 -59.28
N LEU A 3 -35.46 19.60 -59.10
CA LEU A 3 -34.84 20.93 -59.31
C LEU A 3 -35.12 21.98 -58.18
N TRP A 4 -34.03 22.65 -57.74
CA TRP A 4 -33.89 23.96 -57.04
C TRP A 4 -33.89 24.00 -55.49
N CYS A 5 -33.12 24.86 -54.78
CA CYS A 5 -31.96 25.74 -55.03
C CYS A 5 -31.54 26.42 -53.69
N GLY A 6 -30.25 26.79 -53.54
CA GLY A 6 -29.86 28.18 -53.26
C GLY A 6 -29.58 28.69 -51.82
N ALA A 7 -28.28 28.81 -51.52
CA ALA A 7 -27.55 30.02 -51.10
C ALA A 7 -27.69 30.63 -49.67
N GLY A 8 -26.54 30.99 -49.06
CA GLY A 8 -26.49 31.99 -47.97
C GLY A 8 -25.23 32.09 -47.09
N ALA A 9 -24.10 32.48 -47.70
CA ALA A 9 -22.85 33.09 -47.18
C ALA A 9 -22.56 33.33 -45.65
N VAL A 10 -21.38 32.84 -45.24
CA VAL A 10 -20.24 33.54 -44.58
C VAL A 10 -20.50 34.75 -43.68
N LEU A 11 -20.11 34.65 -42.40
CA LEU A 11 -19.25 35.63 -41.70
C LEU A 11 -18.44 34.92 -40.60
N ALA A 12 -17.11 35.06 -40.69
CA ALA A 12 -16.13 34.58 -39.73
C ALA A 12 -15.92 35.59 -38.58
N GLY A 13 -15.62 35.09 -37.38
CA GLY A 13 -15.05 35.84 -36.25
C GLY A 13 -14.67 34.89 -35.09
N PRO A 14 -13.57 35.12 -34.35
CA PRO A 14 -12.69 34.02 -33.92
C PRO A 14 -12.68 33.78 -32.41
N PHE A 15 -12.98 32.58 -31.92
CA PHE A 15 -12.65 32.17 -30.55
C PHE A 15 -12.41 30.64 -30.42
N GLY A 16 -11.12 30.28 -30.22
CA GLY A 16 -10.59 29.22 -29.35
C GLY A 16 -10.98 27.74 -29.54
N PRO A 17 -10.03 26.81 -29.75
CA PRO A 17 -10.28 25.38 -29.71
C PRO A 17 -10.23 24.88 -28.25
N GLY A 18 -11.38 24.56 -27.66
CA GLY A 18 -11.42 24.02 -26.30
C GLY A 18 -12.80 23.59 -25.89
N ALA A 19 -13.35 22.55 -26.54
CA ALA A 19 -14.55 21.85 -26.02
C ALA A 19 -14.93 20.53 -26.73
N GLN A 20 -14.31 20.13 -27.85
CA GLN A 20 -14.83 19.01 -28.67
C GLN A 20 -14.13 17.65 -28.48
N SER A 21 -13.19 17.49 -27.55
CA SER A 21 -12.46 16.22 -27.36
C SER A 21 -13.02 15.30 -26.26
N ALA A 22 -14.07 15.68 -25.52
CA ALA A 22 -14.53 14.89 -24.36
C ALA A 22 -15.68 13.90 -24.65
N HIS A 23 -16.42 14.06 -25.76
CA HIS A 23 -17.59 13.21 -26.04
C HIS A 23 -17.37 12.11 -27.09
N ALA A 24 -16.31 12.20 -27.91
CA ALA A 24 -15.97 11.11 -28.83
C ALA A 24 -15.23 9.95 -28.14
N LEU A 25 -14.65 10.17 -26.95
CA LEU A 25 -13.92 9.17 -26.18
C LEU A 25 -14.83 8.20 -25.40
N THR A 26 -16.09 8.56 -25.14
CA THR A 26 -16.99 7.74 -24.30
C THR A 26 -17.70 6.62 -25.05
N ASP A 27 -17.92 6.75 -26.36
CA ASP A 27 -18.61 5.72 -27.15
C ASP A 27 -17.64 4.64 -27.68
N GLU A 28 -16.39 4.98 -28.02
CA GLU A 28 -15.35 3.98 -28.36
C GLU A 28 -14.89 3.16 -27.14
N LEU A 29 -14.96 3.73 -25.91
CA LEU A 29 -14.65 3.00 -24.68
C LEU A 29 -15.74 2.00 -24.27
N ARG A 30 -16.98 2.17 -24.76
CA ARG A 30 -18.13 1.35 -24.34
C ARG A 30 -18.35 0.13 -25.23
N GLU A 31 -17.92 0.14 -26.48
CA GLU A 31 -17.93 -1.05 -27.35
C GLU A 31 -16.76 -2.02 -27.10
N ALA A 32 -15.73 -1.62 -26.36
CA ALA A 32 -14.58 -2.46 -26.03
C ALA A 32 -14.81 -3.42 -24.83
N THR A 33 -15.90 -3.28 -24.06
CA THR A 33 -16.09 -3.99 -22.79
C THR A 33 -16.84 -5.34 -22.85
N THR A 34 -17.20 -5.86 -24.03
CA THR A 34 -17.96 -7.13 -24.14
C THR A 34 -17.36 -8.21 -25.04
N ALA A 35 -16.15 -8.03 -25.56
CA ALA A 35 -15.43 -9.10 -26.25
C ALA A 35 -14.21 -9.52 -25.42
N THR A 36 -14.30 -10.63 -24.68
CA THR A 36 -13.11 -11.34 -24.19
C THR A 36 -12.33 -11.83 -25.40
N ALA A 37 -11.41 -11.00 -25.91
CA ALA A 37 -10.51 -11.36 -26.99
C ALA A 37 -9.56 -12.44 -26.46
N VAL A 38 -9.80 -13.69 -26.87
CA VAL A 38 -8.89 -14.80 -26.55
C VAL A 38 -7.60 -14.58 -27.33
N CYS A 39 -6.44 -14.65 -26.68
CA CYS A 39 -5.15 -14.61 -27.38
C CYS A 39 -4.98 -15.87 -28.25
N VAL A 40 -4.81 -15.72 -29.57
CA VAL A 40 -4.79 -16.80 -30.59
C VAL A 40 -3.54 -16.75 -31.48
N ALA A 41 -2.38 -16.37 -30.92
CA ALA A 41 -1.14 -16.44 -31.69
C ALA A 41 -0.71 -17.90 -31.96
N PRO A 42 0.06 -18.16 -33.05
CA PRO A 42 0.69 -19.46 -33.26
C PRO A 42 1.57 -19.86 -32.06
N GLU A 43 1.64 -21.18 -31.77
CA GLU A 43 2.39 -21.78 -30.65
C GLU A 43 3.78 -21.13 -30.40
N PRO A 44 4.67 -20.96 -31.41
CA PRO A 44 5.99 -20.38 -31.19
C PRO A 44 5.98 -18.91 -30.73
N ILE A 45 4.94 -18.16 -31.10
CA ILE A 45 4.78 -16.75 -30.73
C ILE A 45 4.17 -16.64 -29.34
N ALA A 46 3.11 -17.40 -29.04
CA ALA A 46 2.53 -17.47 -27.70
C ALA A 46 3.57 -17.91 -26.65
N HIS A 47 4.39 -18.91 -26.98
CA HIS A 47 5.47 -19.37 -26.10
C HIS A 47 6.55 -18.30 -25.88
N ALA A 48 6.93 -17.57 -26.93
CA ALA A 48 7.91 -16.50 -26.83
C ALA A 48 7.36 -15.28 -26.07
N ALA A 49 6.07 -15.02 -26.22
CA ALA A 49 5.38 -13.93 -25.54
C ALA A 49 5.42 -14.10 -24.02
N ALA A 50 5.24 -15.30 -23.46
CA ALA A 50 5.28 -15.49 -22.01
C ALA A 50 6.62 -15.09 -21.35
N GLY A 51 7.76 -15.23 -22.05
CA GLY A 51 9.10 -14.96 -21.54
C GLY A 51 9.67 -16.08 -20.65
N LEU A 52 10.78 -15.83 -19.95
CA LEU A 52 11.53 -16.88 -19.20
C LEU A 52 10.84 -17.32 -17.91
N ASP A 53 10.15 -16.40 -17.24
CA ASP A 53 9.54 -16.66 -15.94
C ASP A 53 8.21 -17.41 -16.06
N PHE A 54 7.59 -17.38 -17.24
CA PHE A 54 6.24 -17.88 -17.46
C PHE A 54 6.19 -18.85 -18.65
N GLY A 55 5.43 -19.94 -18.49
CA GLY A 55 5.00 -20.77 -19.61
C GLY A 55 3.59 -20.34 -19.96
N GLY A 56 3.36 -19.89 -21.20
CA GLY A 56 2.06 -19.48 -21.72
C GLY A 56 0.95 -20.54 -21.60
N LYS A 57 -0.12 -20.43 -22.40
CA LYS A 57 -1.23 -21.42 -22.44
C LYS A 57 -0.78 -22.89 -22.65
N GLU A 58 0.46 -23.10 -23.09
CA GLU A 58 1.08 -24.41 -23.35
C GLU A 58 1.80 -25.03 -22.14
N LEU A 59 1.13 -24.99 -21.00
CA LEU A 59 1.41 -25.93 -19.92
C LEU A 59 0.78 -27.30 -20.26
N SER A 60 1.22 -27.90 -21.38
CA SER A 60 0.56 -29.04 -22.02
C SER A 60 0.95 -30.37 -21.37
N THR A 61 -0.09 -31.06 -20.87
CA THR A 61 -0.12 -32.35 -20.17
C THR A 61 0.72 -32.42 -18.89
N ALA A 62 0.05 -32.41 -17.75
CA ALA A 62 0.68 -32.54 -16.44
C ALA A 62 1.39 -33.90 -16.31
N SER A 63 2.70 -33.89 -16.06
CA SER A 63 3.47 -35.09 -15.73
C SER A 63 4.65 -34.73 -14.84
N ALA A 64 4.51 -35.00 -13.55
CA ALA A 64 5.59 -34.83 -12.57
C ALA A 64 6.81 -35.69 -12.94
N ALA A 65 6.59 -36.91 -13.48
CA ALA A 65 7.66 -37.81 -13.90
C ALA A 65 8.46 -37.26 -15.10
N ARG A 66 7.77 -36.72 -16.12
CA ARG A 66 8.44 -36.05 -17.26
C ARG A 66 9.27 -34.87 -16.77
N THR A 67 8.67 -34.05 -15.90
CA THR A 67 9.31 -32.85 -15.36
C THR A 67 10.55 -33.20 -14.55
N ALA A 68 10.49 -34.23 -13.69
CA ALA A 68 11.65 -34.74 -12.93
C ALA A 68 12.80 -35.17 -13.85
N THR A 69 12.51 -35.88 -14.94
CA THR A 69 13.53 -36.29 -15.93
C THR A 69 14.20 -35.08 -16.58
N VAL A 70 13.42 -34.06 -16.95
CA VAL A 70 13.97 -32.83 -17.55
C VAL A 70 14.78 -32.03 -16.54
N ILE A 71 14.33 -31.93 -15.28
CA ILE A 71 15.10 -31.30 -14.19
C ILE A 71 16.46 -31.99 -14.05
N LYS A 72 16.47 -33.32 -13.97
CA LYS A 72 17.72 -34.09 -13.83
C LYS A 72 18.68 -33.83 -14.98
N ALA A 73 18.18 -33.82 -16.22
CA ALA A 73 18.99 -33.48 -17.39
C ALA A 73 19.52 -32.04 -17.32
N ALA A 74 18.71 -31.08 -16.86
CA ALA A 74 19.12 -29.69 -16.68
C ALA A 74 20.21 -29.53 -15.60
N LEU A 75 20.16 -30.30 -14.52
CA LEU A 75 21.16 -30.27 -13.45
C LEU A 75 22.50 -30.90 -13.88
N ILE A 76 22.47 -31.94 -14.71
CA ILE A 76 23.68 -32.66 -15.15
C ILE A 76 24.41 -31.90 -16.26
N ALA A 77 23.66 -31.39 -17.25
CA ALA A 77 24.23 -30.81 -18.46
C ALA A 77 24.09 -29.28 -18.55
N GLY A 78 23.30 -28.66 -17.68
CA GLY A 78 23.09 -27.22 -17.65
C GLY A 78 24.15 -26.47 -16.85
N PRO A 79 24.22 -25.14 -17.00
CA PRO A 79 25.17 -24.33 -16.25
C PRO A 79 24.79 -24.28 -14.76
N LEU A 80 25.79 -24.50 -13.91
CA LEU A 80 25.69 -24.27 -12.47
C LEU A 80 26.28 -22.90 -12.11
N PRO A 81 25.81 -22.25 -11.03
CA PRO A 81 26.40 -21.01 -10.54
C PRO A 81 27.90 -21.18 -10.22
N ALA A 82 28.66 -20.08 -10.27
CA ALA A 82 30.09 -20.11 -9.98
C ALA A 82 30.37 -20.72 -8.58
N GLY A 83 31.26 -21.72 -8.53
CA GLY A 83 31.61 -22.43 -7.30
C GLY A 83 30.55 -23.46 -6.83
N ALA A 84 29.40 -23.55 -7.49
CA ALA A 84 28.39 -24.55 -7.17
C ALA A 84 28.74 -25.93 -7.75
N ARG A 85 28.27 -26.99 -7.09
CA ARG A 85 28.48 -28.39 -7.51
C ARG A 85 27.23 -29.23 -7.31
N LEU A 86 27.01 -30.19 -8.22
CA LEU A 86 25.95 -31.20 -8.08
C LEU A 86 26.44 -32.35 -7.18
N VAL A 87 25.68 -32.68 -6.14
CA VAL A 87 25.90 -33.83 -5.26
C VAL A 87 24.60 -34.61 -5.14
N GLY A 88 24.57 -35.81 -5.72
CA GLY A 88 23.31 -36.52 -5.92
C GLY A 88 22.36 -35.71 -6.80
N ASP A 89 21.13 -35.49 -6.33
CA ASP A 89 20.12 -34.66 -7.00
C ASP A 89 20.02 -33.23 -6.41
N GLN A 90 21.03 -32.79 -5.66
CA GLN A 90 21.07 -31.47 -5.00
C GLN A 90 22.26 -30.64 -5.45
N VAL A 91 22.05 -29.33 -5.57
CA VAL A 91 23.10 -28.36 -5.90
C VAL A 91 23.61 -27.73 -4.61
N LEU A 92 24.92 -27.78 -4.38
CA LEU A 92 25.58 -27.12 -3.26
C LEU A 92 26.25 -25.84 -3.74
N VAL A 93 25.96 -24.72 -3.08
CA VAL A 93 26.54 -23.40 -3.36
C VAL A 93 27.38 -22.94 -2.15
N PRO A 94 28.55 -22.31 -2.35
CA PRO A 94 29.32 -21.76 -1.23
C PRO A 94 28.56 -20.64 -0.49
N ASP A 95 28.54 -20.65 0.85
CA ASP A 95 27.90 -19.62 1.70
C ASP A 95 28.90 -18.87 2.60
N GLY A 96 30.19 -18.93 2.25
CA GLY A 96 31.30 -18.31 2.98
C GLY A 96 31.81 -19.10 4.19
N GLN A 97 30.99 -19.94 4.83
CA GLN A 97 31.35 -20.73 6.02
C GLN A 97 31.15 -22.25 5.84
N GLY A 98 30.50 -22.67 4.76
CA GLY A 98 30.12 -24.05 4.48
C GLY A 98 29.46 -24.18 3.10
N SER A 99 28.27 -24.78 3.05
CA SER A 99 27.53 -24.97 1.81
C SER A 99 26.04 -24.76 2.02
N PHE A 100 25.41 -24.08 1.07
CA PHE A 100 23.97 -23.90 0.95
C PHE A 100 23.40 -24.93 -0.02
N THR A 101 22.41 -25.71 0.41
CA THR A 101 21.84 -26.82 -0.36
C THR A 101 20.58 -26.40 -1.12
N ILE A 102 20.54 -26.66 -2.42
CA ILE A 102 19.38 -26.37 -3.27
C ILE A 102 18.84 -27.68 -3.83
N SER A 103 17.57 -27.97 -3.56
CA SER A 103 16.83 -29.08 -4.20
C SER A 103 15.95 -28.53 -5.33
N VAL A 104 15.76 -29.29 -6.41
CA VAL A 104 14.88 -28.89 -7.52
C VAL A 104 13.82 -29.97 -7.74
N VAL A 105 12.54 -29.62 -7.63
CA VAL A 105 11.44 -30.61 -7.60
C VAL A 105 10.27 -30.21 -8.50
N PRO A 106 9.58 -31.19 -9.13
CA PRO A 106 8.33 -30.91 -9.84
C PRO A 106 7.21 -30.53 -8.86
N THR A 107 6.34 -29.60 -9.22
CA THR A 107 5.22 -29.14 -8.40
C THR A 107 4.05 -28.75 -9.28
N ARG A 108 2.83 -29.11 -8.86
CA ARG A 108 1.60 -28.64 -9.49
C ARG A 108 1.26 -27.24 -8.97
N MET A 109 1.29 -26.25 -9.86
CA MET A 109 0.94 -24.87 -9.50
C MET A 109 -0.60 -24.70 -9.45
N PRO A 110 -1.15 -23.97 -8.46
CA PRO A 110 -2.58 -23.67 -8.38
C PRO A 110 -3.01 -22.62 -9.43
N GLY A 111 -4.29 -22.65 -9.83
CA GLY A 111 -4.95 -21.56 -10.55
C GLY A 111 -5.38 -21.83 -12.01
N THR A 112 -6.27 -20.97 -12.51
CA THR A 112 -6.82 -20.92 -13.88
C THR A 112 -6.21 -19.76 -14.69
N LEU A 113 -5.05 -19.25 -14.27
CA LEU A 113 -4.38 -18.13 -14.92
C LEU A 113 -3.91 -18.51 -16.35
N PRO A 114 -3.91 -17.55 -17.28
CA PRO A 114 -3.69 -17.82 -18.70
C PRO A 114 -2.22 -18.17 -19.03
N TYR A 115 -1.27 -17.76 -18.20
CA TYR A 115 0.13 -18.17 -18.24
C TYR A 115 0.65 -18.30 -16.80
N ALA A 116 1.28 -19.43 -16.47
CA ALA A 116 1.69 -19.74 -15.09
C ALA A 116 3.21 -19.73 -14.94
N PRO A 117 3.73 -19.46 -13.73
CA PRO A 117 5.17 -19.45 -13.50
C PRO A 117 5.80 -20.82 -13.81
N VAL A 118 6.95 -20.80 -14.48
CA VAL A 118 7.70 -22.04 -14.81
C VAL A 118 8.36 -22.60 -13.55
N ALA A 119 9.00 -21.74 -12.76
CA ALA A 119 9.61 -22.13 -11.51
C ALA A 119 9.56 -21.03 -10.45
N THR A 120 9.35 -21.43 -9.20
CA THR A 120 9.41 -20.58 -8.00
C THR A 120 10.51 -21.06 -7.06
N VAL A 121 11.02 -20.17 -6.21
CA VAL A 121 12.04 -20.48 -5.20
C VAL A 121 11.41 -20.38 -3.81
N HIS A 122 11.74 -21.34 -2.96
CA HIS A 122 11.33 -21.35 -1.55
C HIS A 122 12.56 -21.65 -0.68
N PHE A 123 12.90 -20.76 0.25
CA PHE A 123 14.08 -20.92 1.11
C PHE A 123 13.76 -21.72 2.37
N LEU A 124 14.18 -22.99 2.45
CA LEU A 124 13.99 -23.90 3.59
C LEU A 124 14.62 -23.45 4.92
N GLY A 125 15.55 -22.51 4.89
CA GLY A 125 16.22 -22.00 6.08
C GLY A 125 17.50 -21.24 5.73
N PRO A 126 18.41 -21.02 6.70
CA PRO A 126 19.67 -20.32 6.46
C PRO A 126 20.63 -21.09 5.54
N HIS A 127 20.45 -22.41 5.40
CA HIS A 127 21.38 -23.28 4.66
C HIS A 127 20.73 -24.09 3.54
N ALA A 128 19.44 -23.90 3.24
CA ALA A 128 18.81 -24.64 2.16
C ALA A 128 17.64 -23.91 1.47
N ALA A 129 17.39 -24.29 0.20
CA ALA A 129 16.25 -23.85 -0.61
C ALA A 129 15.72 -24.98 -1.51
N VAL A 130 14.48 -24.80 -1.98
CA VAL A 130 13.83 -25.64 -2.98
C VAL A 130 13.40 -24.77 -4.16
N VAL A 131 13.83 -25.14 -5.35
CA VAL A 131 13.27 -24.63 -6.61
C VAL A 131 12.13 -25.56 -7.02
N ARG A 132 10.90 -25.03 -7.04
CA ARG A 132 9.70 -25.75 -7.47
C ARG A 132 9.44 -25.46 -8.94
N VAL A 133 9.44 -26.49 -9.77
CA VAL A 133 9.24 -26.37 -11.21
C VAL A 133 7.86 -26.91 -11.57
N SER A 134 7.11 -26.15 -12.37
CA SER A 134 5.76 -26.53 -12.80
C SER A 134 5.76 -27.88 -13.51
N ASP A 135 4.91 -28.81 -13.06
CA ASP A 135 4.73 -30.16 -13.63
C ASP A 135 4.11 -30.16 -15.04
N ARG A 136 3.82 -28.96 -15.56
CA ARG A 136 3.22 -28.72 -16.87
C ARG A 136 4.13 -27.93 -17.81
N ALA A 137 5.28 -27.43 -17.35
CA ALA A 137 6.16 -26.60 -18.17
C ALA A 137 6.81 -27.39 -19.31
N SER A 138 7.08 -26.74 -20.46
CA SER A 138 7.82 -27.35 -21.58
C SER A 138 9.28 -27.67 -21.18
N ALA A 139 9.91 -28.63 -21.86
CA ALA A 139 11.28 -29.03 -21.51
C ALA A 139 12.31 -27.89 -21.68
N ASP A 140 12.09 -27.01 -22.67
CA ASP A 140 12.94 -25.84 -22.90
C ASP A 140 12.83 -24.82 -21.75
N LEU A 141 11.60 -24.53 -21.32
CA LEU A 141 11.35 -23.60 -20.22
C LEU A 141 11.91 -24.12 -18.89
N ILE A 142 11.79 -25.43 -18.63
CA ILE A 142 12.37 -26.04 -17.42
C ILE A 142 13.88 -25.78 -17.37
N ARG A 143 14.61 -26.02 -18.47
CA ARG A 143 16.07 -25.82 -18.51
C ARG A 143 16.45 -24.36 -18.20
N GLN A 144 15.74 -23.42 -18.80
CA GLN A 144 15.98 -21.98 -18.63
C GLN A 144 15.66 -21.54 -17.20
N ALA A 145 14.51 -21.94 -16.67
CA ALA A 145 14.06 -21.57 -15.34
C ALA A 145 14.96 -22.17 -14.25
N VAL A 146 15.43 -23.42 -14.40
CA VAL A 146 16.37 -24.03 -13.45
C VAL A 146 17.69 -23.24 -13.42
N ALA A 147 18.27 -22.91 -14.58
CA ALA A 147 19.48 -22.09 -14.63
C ALA A 147 19.29 -20.71 -13.99
N ALA A 148 18.15 -20.05 -14.26
CA ALA A 148 17.82 -18.76 -13.66
C ALA A 148 17.70 -18.84 -12.14
N ARG A 149 16.91 -19.78 -11.62
CA ARG A 149 16.64 -19.89 -10.17
C ARG A 149 17.85 -20.34 -9.37
N LEU A 150 18.68 -21.24 -9.89
CA LEU A 150 19.93 -21.62 -9.22
C LEU A 150 20.88 -20.42 -9.09
N THR A 151 20.99 -19.61 -10.14
CA THR A 151 21.84 -18.42 -10.13
C THR A 151 21.29 -17.34 -9.21
N GLU A 152 19.99 -17.09 -9.24
CA GLU A 152 19.30 -16.17 -8.32
C GLU A 152 19.59 -16.55 -6.86
N VAL A 153 19.40 -17.82 -6.49
CA VAL A 153 19.68 -18.31 -5.13
C VAL A 153 21.15 -18.14 -4.77
N ALA A 154 22.08 -18.43 -5.69
CA ALA A 154 23.51 -18.30 -5.43
C ALA A 154 23.93 -16.86 -5.14
N VAL A 155 23.38 -15.88 -5.86
CA VAL A 155 23.61 -14.45 -5.58
C VAL A 155 23.07 -14.08 -4.20
N ILE A 156 21.85 -14.50 -3.87
CA ILE A 156 21.25 -14.25 -2.55
C ILE A 156 22.12 -14.84 -1.43
N VAL A 157 22.65 -16.05 -1.61
CA VAL A 157 23.53 -16.72 -0.64
C VAL A 157 24.85 -15.95 -0.47
N ALA A 158 25.46 -15.47 -1.55
CA ALA A 158 26.67 -14.67 -1.49
C ALA A 158 26.44 -13.32 -0.78
N ASP A 159 25.36 -12.61 -1.12
CA ASP A 159 25.01 -11.34 -0.47
C ASP A 159 24.73 -11.53 1.03
N ARG A 160 24.12 -12.65 1.43
CA ARG A 160 23.92 -13.04 2.84
C ARG A 160 25.24 -13.25 3.57
N ALA A 161 26.18 -13.98 2.97
CA ALA A 161 27.49 -14.24 3.57
C ALA A 161 28.25 -12.94 3.88
N ASP A 162 28.03 -11.92 3.04
CA ASP A 162 28.66 -10.61 3.16
C ASP A 162 27.84 -9.58 3.98
N ASN A 163 26.71 -9.98 4.58
CA ASN A 163 25.75 -9.10 5.28
C ASN A 163 25.31 -7.88 4.44
N ARG A 164 25.25 -8.01 3.11
CA ARG A 164 24.85 -6.92 2.22
C ARG A 164 23.33 -6.86 2.10
N ARG A 165 22.80 -5.65 2.02
CA ARG A 165 21.41 -5.37 1.62
C ARG A 165 21.31 -5.34 0.08
N PRO A 166 20.58 -6.26 -0.58
CA PRO A 166 20.22 -6.12 -1.99
C PRO A 166 18.92 -5.30 -2.09
N ASP A 167 19.00 -3.99 -2.29
CA ASP A 167 17.85 -3.09 -2.50
C ASP A 167 17.65 -2.59 -3.90
N VAL A 168 18.21 -3.35 -4.82
CA VAL A 168 18.13 -3.09 -6.23
C VAL A 168 16.76 -3.51 -6.74
N THR A 169 15.98 -2.53 -7.21
CA THR A 169 14.85 -2.75 -8.13
C THR A 169 15.39 -3.40 -9.40
N SER A 170 14.59 -4.27 -10.02
CA SER A 170 14.98 -4.97 -11.23
C SER A 170 15.38 -4.00 -12.34
N GLY A 171 16.64 -4.11 -12.77
CA GLY A 171 17.21 -3.33 -13.85
C GLY A 171 16.95 -3.93 -15.23
N LEU A 172 16.54 -5.21 -15.30
CA LEU A 172 16.31 -5.96 -16.54
C LEU A 172 14.85 -6.37 -16.68
N THR A 173 14.01 -5.38 -16.95
CA THR A 173 12.62 -5.57 -17.34
C THR A 173 12.27 -4.62 -18.48
N GLU A 174 11.35 -5.04 -19.35
CA GLU A 174 10.79 -4.23 -20.43
C GLU A 174 10.17 -2.93 -19.92
N GLY A 175 10.48 -1.79 -20.54
CA GLY A 175 9.94 -0.47 -20.19
C GLY A 175 10.64 0.20 -18.99
N VAL A 176 11.31 -0.57 -18.12
CA VAL A 176 12.52 -0.18 -17.37
C VAL A 176 12.96 1.29 -17.23
N LEU A 177 12.23 2.23 -16.61
CA LEU A 177 12.82 3.55 -16.35
C LEU A 177 13.98 3.41 -15.36
N THR A 178 15.19 3.76 -15.78
CA THR A 178 16.38 3.38 -15.01
C THR A 178 17.40 4.50 -14.93
N THR A 179 18.09 4.60 -13.80
CA THR A 179 19.14 5.58 -13.56
C THR A 179 20.46 4.84 -13.53
N ALA A 180 21.38 5.21 -14.43
CA ALA A 180 22.71 4.67 -14.39
C ALA A 180 23.50 5.25 -13.21
N ASP A 181 24.35 4.43 -12.60
CA ASP A 181 25.40 4.90 -11.70
C ASP A 181 26.37 5.83 -12.46
N THR A 182 27.30 6.45 -11.73
CA THR A 182 28.32 7.34 -12.32
C THR A 182 29.21 6.64 -13.36
N ALA A 183 29.18 5.31 -13.46
CA ALA A 183 29.88 4.51 -14.45
C ALA A 183 28.97 4.05 -15.62
N GLY A 184 27.75 4.59 -15.73
CA GLY A 184 26.83 4.24 -16.81
C GLY A 184 26.11 2.89 -16.63
N ARG A 185 26.17 2.29 -15.44
CA ARG A 185 25.62 0.94 -15.18
C ARG A 185 24.35 1.00 -14.36
N ILE A 186 23.43 0.10 -14.69
CA ILE A 186 22.17 -0.11 -14.01
C ILE A 186 22.37 -1.18 -12.94
N PRO A 187 21.88 -0.96 -11.72
CA PRO A 187 21.94 -1.98 -10.69
C PRO A 187 21.04 -3.16 -11.09
N LEU A 188 21.51 -4.40 -10.88
CA LEU A 188 20.78 -5.62 -11.19
C LEU A 188 20.37 -6.37 -9.91
N SER A 189 19.12 -6.81 -9.85
CA SER A 189 18.62 -7.68 -8.78
C SER A 189 19.16 -9.12 -8.92
N PRO A 190 19.12 -9.95 -7.86
CA PRO A 190 19.46 -11.38 -7.98
C PRO A 190 18.65 -12.10 -9.05
N ARG A 191 17.37 -11.73 -9.22
CA ARG A 191 16.50 -12.25 -10.27
C ARG A 191 17.00 -11.85 -11.66
N ASP A 192 17.43 -10.61 -11.86
CA ASP A 192 18.00 -10.15 -13.14
C ASP A 192 19.23 -10.95 -13.51
N ILE A 193 20.12 -11.19 -12.54
CA ILE A 193 21.33 -12.00 -12.73
C ILE A 193 20.94 -13.43 -13.15
N GLY A 194 19.91 -14.01 -12.53
CA GLY A 194 19.32 -15.28 -12.96
C GLY A 194 18.79 -15.26 -14.39
N ARG A 195 18.04 -14.23 -14.77
CA ARG A 195 17.51 -14.06 -16.13
C ARG A 195 18.63 -13.95 -17.18
N VAL A 196 19.73 -13.27 -16.86
CA VAL A 196 20.90 -13.17 -17.75
C VAL A 196 21.57 -14.54 -17.92
N ALA A 197 21.66 -15.35 -16.86
CA ALA A 197 22.18 -16.72 -16.96
C ALA A 197 21.33 -17.61 -17.89
N ALA A 198 20.00 -17.50 -17.80
CA ALA A 198 19.09 -18.21 -18.69
C ALA A 198 19.17 -17.74 -20.16
N LEU A 199 19.38 -16.44 -20.40
CA LEU A 199 19.70 -15.94 -21.74
C LEU A 199 21.02 -16.51 -22.28
N GLY A 200 22.01 -16.72 -21.42
CA GLY A 200 23.24 -17.43 -21.77
C GLY A 200 22.96 -18.81 -22.37
N VAL A 201 22.12 -19.61 -21.68
CA VAL A 201 21.68 -20.94 -22.14
C VAL A 201 21.00 -20.87 -23.50
N LEU A 202 20.10 -19.90 -23.70
CA LEU A 202 19.41 -19.68 -24.97
C LEU A 202 20.38 -19.31 -26.09
N GLY A 203 21.32 -18.40 -25.82
CA GLY A 203 22.33 -17.96 -26.76
C GLY A 203 23.20 -19.12 -27.28
N ASP A 204 23.53 -20.07 -26.42
CA ASP A 204 24.32 -21.25 -26.80
C ASP A 204 23.54 -22.25 -27.65
N GLN A 205 22.20 -22.24 -27.59
CA GLN A 205 21.34 -23.09 -28.43
C GLN A 205 21.13 -22.50 -29.84
N LEU A 206 21.36 -21.20 -30.05
CA LEU A 206 21.05 -20.50 -31.31
C LEU A 206 21.69 -21.05 -32.59
N PRO A 207 22.95 -21.55 -32.62
CA PRO A 207 23.59 -22.01 -33.84
C PRO A 207 22.83 -23.12 -34.60
N ALA A 208 22.03 -23.93 -33.91
CA ALA A 208 21.22 -25.00 -34.49
C ALA A 208 19.72 -24.91 -34.08
N ALA A 209 19.27 -23.72 -33.67
CA ALA A 209 17.95 -23.54 -33.05
C ALA A 209 16.78 -23.63 -34.04
N SER A 210 15.71 -24.29 -33.61
CA SER A 210 14.39 -24.23 -34.23
C SER A 210 13.80 -22.81 -34.14
N ALA A 211 12.75 -22.53 -34.93
CA ALA A 211 12.02 -21.26 -34.85
C ALA A 211 11.50 -20.98 -33.43
N ARG A 212 11.04 -22.03 -32.71
CA ARG A 212 10.57 -21.92 -31.32
C ARG A 212 11.64 -21.38 -30.38
N VAL A 213 12.87 -21.91 -30.45
CA VAL A 213 13.98 -21.48 -29.58
C VAL A 213 14.42 -20.05 -29.94
N LYS A 214 14.49 -19.73 -31.24
CA LYS A 214 14.79 -18.36 -31.71
C LYS A 214 13.77 -17.35 -31.20
N ASN A 215 12.48 -17.65 -31.34
CA ASN A 215 11.41 -16.77 -30.87
C ASN A 215 11.45 -16.63 -29.35
N THR A 216 11.68 -17.72 -28.61
CA THR A 216 11.82 -17.69 -27.15
C THR A 216 12.98 -16.80 -26.71
N ALA A 217 14.12 -16.83 -27.41
CA ALA A 217 15.24 -15.92 -27.14
C ALA A 217 14.89 -14.46 -27.38
N LEU A 218 14.19 -14.15 -28.48
CA LEU A 218 13.73 -12.79 -28.79
C LEU A 218 12.70 -12.28 -27.75
N GLY A 219 11.72 -13.12 -27.39
CA GLY A 219 10.73 -12.77 -26.38
C GLY A 219 11.32 -12.59 -24.98
N SER A 220 12.35 -13.38 -24.63
CA SER A 220 13.12 -13.20 -23.40
C SER A 220 13.89 -11.88 -23.38
N ALA A 221 14.51 -11.52 -24.50
CA ALA A 221 15.22 -10.24 -24.64
C ALA A 221 14.25 -9.03 -24.57
N ILE A 222 13.07 -9.14 -25.19
CA ILE A 222 11.99 -8.15 -25.02
C ILE A 222 11.61 -8.05 -23.54
N ALA A 223 11.31 -9.16 -22.87
CA ALA A 223 10.86 -9.18 -21.48
C ALA A 223 11.86 -8.55 -20.49
N MET A 224 13.15 -8.65 -20.79
CA MET A 224 14.24 -8.05 -20.01
C MET A 224 14.55 -6.60 -20.39
N GLY A 225 13.83 -6.02 -21.34
CA GLY A 225 14.04 -4.67 -21.85
C GLY A 225 15.34 -4.52 -22.63
N LEU A 226 15.96 -5.60 -23.09
CA LEU A 226 17.19 -5.52 -23.87
C LEU A 226 16.93 -5.04 -25.31
N LEU A 227 15.67 -4.97 -25.70
CA LEU A 227 15.17 -4.52 -27.00
C LEU A 227 14.08 -3.44 -26.85
N ASP A 228 14.15 -2.59 -25.83
CA ASP A 228 13.17 -1.51 -25.65
C ASP A 228 13.17 -0.54 -26.85
N GLU A 229 11.97 -0.16 -27.28
CA GLU A 229 11.74 0.86 -28.30
C GLU A 229 11.60 2.24 -27.66
N GLU A 230 11.81 3.30 -28.43
CA GLU A 230 11.59 4.66 -27.94
C GLU A 230 10.13 4.82 -27.50
N PRO A 231 9.88 5.36 -26.28
CA PRO A 231 8.54 5.49 -25.76
C PRO A 231 7.72 6.46 -26.63
N ALA A 232 6.48 6.07 -26.94
CA ALA A 232 5.57 6.85 -27.78
C ALA A 232 5.18 8.22 -27.17
N ARG A 233 5.36 8.37 -25.86
CA ARG A 233 5.14 9.63 -25.13
C ARG A 233 6.41 10.00 -24.37
N PRO A 234 6.69 11.31 -24.19
CA PRO A 234 7.80 11.74 -23.36
C PRO A 234 7.68 11.15 -21.96
N VAL A 235 8.74 10.47 -21.51
CA VAL A 235 8.85 10.01 -20.13
C VAL A 235 8.91 11.23 -19.21
N HIS A 236 8.18 11.20 -18.10
CA HIS A 236 8.24 12.25 -17.08
C HIS A 236 9.68 12.44 -16.57
N ARG A 237 10.25 13.64 -16.72
CA ARG A 237 11.64 13.97 -16.37
C ARG A 237 11.73 14.83 -15.12
N MET A 238 12.81 14.66 -14.37
CA MET A 238 13.26 15.59 -13.33
C MET A 238 14.73 15.94 -13.59
N GLU A 239 15.08 17.21 -13.45
CA GLU A 239 16.46 17.67 -13.62
C GLU A 239 17.35 17.08 -12.50
N GLY A 240 18.55 16.58 -12.86
CA GLY A 240 19.47 15.91 -11.93
C GLY A 240 19.21 14.41 -11.70
N ASN A 241 18.12 13.86 -12.25
CA ASN A 241 17.81 12.42 -12.18
C ASN A 241 16.96 11.97 -13.39
N ALA A 242 17.42 12.27 -14.61
CA ALA A 242 16.72 11.88 -15.83
C ALA A 242 16.85 10.36 -16.06
N PRO A 243 15.77 9.57 -15.98
CA PRO A 243 15.85 8.15 -16.24
C PRO A 243 16.18 7.90 -17.72
N LEU A 244 17.03 6.91 -17.97
CA LEU A 244 17.18 6.29 -19.28
C LEU A 244 15.86 5.59 -19.62
N ALA A 245 15.44 5.73 -20.87
CA ALA A 245 14.31 5.03 -21.46
C ALA A 245 14.67 4.56 -22.87
N GLY A 246 13.81 3.71 -23.45
CA GLY A 246 13.97 3.25 -24.84
C GLY A 246 15.33 2.62 -25.12
N THR A 247 15.92 2.99 -26.26
CA THR A 247 17.16 2.38 -26.76
C THR A 247 18.38 2.68 -25.86
N ALA A 248 18.39 3.86 -25.21
CA ALA A 248 19.44 4.23 -24.27
C ALA A 248 19.42 3.32 -23.02
N ALA A 249 18.24 3.03 -22.50
CA ALA A 249 18.09 2.10 -21.39
C ALA A 249 18.46 0.67 -21.80
N ALA A 250 18.00 0.20 -22.97
CA ALA A 250 18.37 -1.12 -23.50
C ALA A 250 19.90 -1.30 -23.60
N THR A 251 20.60 -0.26 -24.05
CA THR A 251 22.08 -0.26 -24.16
C THR A 251 22.75 -0.35 -22.79
N ALA A 252 22.33 0.47 -21.83
CA ALA A 252 22.86 0.45 -20.47
C ALA A 252 22.58 -0.89 -19.75
N ARG A 253 21.43 -1.50 -20.03
CA ARG A 253 21.05 -2.83 -19.51
C ARG A 253 21.96 -3.92 -20.05
N ALA A 254 22.19 -3.93 -21.36
CA ALA A 254 23.11 -4.88 -21.97
C ALA A 254 24.54 -4.71 -21.43
N ALA A 255 25.02 -3.48 -21.25
CA ALA A 255 26.33 -3.21 -20.65
C ALA A 255 26.41 -3.73 -19.20
N SER A 256 25.36 -3.52 -18.41
CA SER A 256 25.29 -3.98 -17.02
C SER A 256 25.25 -5.50 -16.92
N ALA A 257 24.47 -6.17 -17.77
CA ALA A 257 24.41 -7.62 -17.87
C ALA A 257 25.77 -8.24 -18.20
N ARG A 258 26.49 -7.69 -19.20
CA ARG A 258 27.85 -8.14 -19.55
C ARG A 258 28.83 -7.99 -18.40
N ALA A 259 28.77 -6.86 -17.68
CA ALA A 259 29.67 -6.57 -16.58
C ALA A 259 29.42 -7.43 -15.35
N ARG A 260 28.16 -7.76 -15.04
CA ARG A 260 27.78 -8.50 -13.83
C ARG A 260 27.74 -10.00 -14.02
N VAL A 261 27.50 -10.48 -15.23
CA VAL A 261 27.43 -11.92 -15.55
C VAL A 261 28.35 -12.22 -16.75
N PRO A 262 29.68 -12.08 -16.60
CA PRO A 262 30.62 -12.19 -17.71
C PRO A 262 30.55 -13.55 -18.40
N GLY A 263 30.27 -14.63 -17.66
CA GLY A 263 30.09 -15.98 -18.20
C GLY A 263 28.92 -16.13 -19.18
N SER A 264 27.95 -15.21 -19.18
CA SER A 264 26.78 -15.23 -20.08
C SER A 264 26.85 -14.15 -21.17
N ALA A 265 27.90 -13.33 -21.21
CA ALA A 265 28.02 -12.21 -22.15
C ALA A 265 27.98 -12.65 -23.62
N ALA A 266 28.70 -13.72 -23.99
CA ALA A 266 28.71 -14.24 -25.36
C ALA A 266 27.34 -14.77 -25.80
N GLY A 267 26.60 -15.43 -24.89
CA GLY A 267 25.24 -15.89 -25.17
C GLY A 267 24.27 -14.72 -25.37
N LEU A 268 24.36 -13.70 -24.51
CA LEU A 268 23.60 -12.45 -24.66
C LEU A 268 23.86 -11.79 -26.03
N ASP A 269 25.13 -11.67 -26.45
CA ASP A 269 25.47 -11.03 -27.73
C ASP A 269 24.88 -11.78 -28.92
N LYS A 270 24.90 -13.13 -28.92
CA LYS A 270 24.25 -13.94 -29.96
C LYS A 270 22.74 -13.66 -30.06
N VAL A 271 22.06 -13.47 -28.93
CA VAL A 271 20.62 -13.14 -28.90
C VAL A 271 20.36 -11.73 -29.44
N LEU A 272 21.18 -10.75 -29.06
CA LEU A 272 21.07 -9.38 -29.58
C LEU A 272 21.36 -9.31 -31.09
N ASP A 273 22.32 -10.08 -31.58
CA ASP A 273 22.63 -10.19 -33.01
C ASP A 273 21.50 -10.86 -33.80
N LEU A 274 20.82 -11.85 -33.21
CA LEU A 274 19.62 -12.44 -33.80
C LEU A 274 18.51 -11.38 -33.99
N ALA A 275 18.31 -10.48 -33.03
CA ALA A 275 17.29 -9.43 -33.10
C ALA A 275 17.54 -8.41 -34.22
N ARG A 276 18.82 -8.17 -34.57
CA ARG A 276 19.21 -7.23 -35.65
C ARG A 276 18.97 -7.75 -37.06
N LYS A 277 18.75 -9.07 -37.24
CA LYS A 277 18.51 -9.65 -38.57
C LYS A 277 17.18 -9.15 -39.12
N ALA A 278 17.14 -8.79 -40.41
CA ALA A 278 15.95 -8.24 -41.07
C ALA A 278 14.71 -9.15 -40.91
N GLY A 279 14.89 -10.48 -40.97
CA GLY A 279 13.80 -11.46 -40.80
C GLY A 279 13.23 -11.55 -39.38
N SER A 280 13.89 -10.97 -38.36
CA SER A 280 13.44 -11.00 -36.96
C SER A 280 12.44 -9.89 -36.62
N GLN A 281 12.36 -8.83 -37.43
CA GLN A 281 11.55 -7.63 -37.11
C GLN A 281 10.04 -7.91 -37.09
N ALA A 282 9.53 -8.70 -38.04
CA ALA A 282 8.13 -9.13 -38.04
C ALA A 282 7.80 -9.98 -36.81
N VAL A 283 8.69 -10.92 -36.46
CA VAL A 283 8.54 -11.79 -35.29
C VAL A 283 8.53 -11.00 -33.99
N LEU A 284 9.40 -9.99 -33.84
CA LEU A 284 9.42 -9.13 -32.66
C LEU A 284 8.09 -8.39 -32.47
N LYS A 285 7.50 -7.88 -33.57
CA LYS A 285 6.19 -7.22 -33.54
C LYS A 285 5.08 -8.17 -33.10
N ASP A 286 5.05 -9.39 -33.64
CA ASP A 286 4.05 -10.40 -33.29
C ASP A 286 4.18 -10.84 -31.83
N ILE A 287 5.41 -11.01 -31.33
CA ILE A 287 5.68 -11.32 -29.92
C ILE A 287 5.16 -10.21 -29.00
N ARG A 288 5.43 -8.92 -29.31
CA ARG A 288 4.92 -7.80 -28.50
C ARG A 288 3.39 -7.75 -28.47
N ALA A 289 2.75 -7.92 -29.64
CA ALA A 289 1.29 -7.91 -29.74
C ALA A 289 0.64 -9.01 -28.89
N GLU A 290 1.20 -10.23 -28.93
CA GLU A 290 0.73 -11.34 -28.11
C GLU A 290 0.99 -11.11 -26.62
N ARG A 291 2.16 -10.56 -26.25
CA ARG A 291 2.48 -10.16 -24.85
C ARG A 291 1.46 -9.19 -24.27
N ASP A 292 1.07 -8.19 -25.06
CA ASP A 292 0.08 -7.21 -24.62
C ASP A 292 -1.32 -7.83 -24.50
N CYS A 293 -1.65 -8.81 -25.34
CA CYS A 293 -2.86 -9.62 -25.18
C CYS A 293 -2.84 -10.44 -23.89
N GLU A 294 -1.77 -11.18 -23.63
CA GLU A 294 -1.64 -12.02 -22.43
C GLU A 294 -1.78 -11.18 -21.16
N ARG A 295 -1.16 -9.99 -21.09
CA ARG A 295 -1.31 -9.08 -19.93
C ARG A 295 -2.73 -8.57 -19.73
N ARG A 296 -3.48 -8.28 -20.81
CA ARG A 296 -4.91 -7.97 -20.70
C ARG A 296 -5.67 -9.14 -20.09
N GLU A 297 -5.46 -10.36 -20.61
CA GLU A 297 -6.13 -11.56 -20.08
C GLU A 297 -5.75 -11.83 -18.61
N LEU A 298 -4.49 -11.56 -18.21
CA LEU A 298 -4.06 -11.66 -16.81
C LEU A 298 -4.81 -10.67 -15.91
N ARG A 299 -4.93 -9.40 -16.34
CA ARG A 299 -5.67 -8.37 -15.58
C ARG A 299 -7.12 -8.76 -15.37
N ASP A 300 -7.79 -9.23 -16.42
CA ASP A 300 -9.20 -9.60 -16.38
C ASP A 300 -9.49 -10.77 -15.42
N ARG A 301 -8.52 -11.67 -15.22
CA ARG A 301 -8.67 -12.84 -14.34
C ARG A 301 -8.14 -12.65 -12.91
N ALA A 302 -7.33 -11.62 -12.67
CA ALA A 302 -6.64 -11.42 -11.39
C ALA A 302 -7.61 -11.36 -10.20
N ASP A 303 -8.70 -10.60 -10.35
CA ASP A 303 -9.65 -10.32 -9.27
C ASP A 303 -10.39 -11.60 -8.85
N GLY A 304 -10.69 -12.51 -9.79
CA GLY A 304 -11.31 -13.80 -9.49
C GLY A 304 -10.40 -14.73 -8.66
N VAL A 305 -9.10 -14.74 -8.95
CA VAL A 305 -8.11 -15.53 -8.17
C VAL A 305 -7.94 -14.96 -6.76
N ILE A 306 -7.98 -13.64 -6.62
CA ILE A 306 -7.91 -12.95 -5.33
C ILE A 306 -9.15 -13.30 -4.49
N ALA A 307 -10.35 -13.19 -5.05
CA ALA A 307 -11.60 -13.49 -4.36
C ALA A 307 -11.66 -14.97 -3.88
N GLN A 308 -11.15 -15.91 -4.67
CA GLN A 308 -11.06 -17.32 -4.25
C GLN A 308 -10.19 -17.50 -3.00
N ARG A 309 -9.06 -16.78 -2.92
CA ARG A 309 -8.18 -16.82 -1.74
C ARG A 309 -8.88 -16.23 -0.52
N GLU A 310 -9.59 -15.11 -0.67
CA GLU A 310 -10.33 -14.48 0.43
C GLU A 310 -11.40 -15.38 1.02
N THR A 311 -12.16 -16.09 0.19
CA THR A 311 -13.13 -17.10 0.63
C THR A 311 -12.44 -18.19 1.45
N ALA A 312 -11.32 -18.73 0.96
CA ALA A 312 -10.58 -19.77 1.66
C ALA A 312 -9.95 -19.28 3.00
N ASP A 313 -9.66 -17.99 3.14
CA ASP A 313 -9.20 -17.40 4.40
C ASP A 313 -10.33 -17.20 5.41
N ALA A 314 -11.51 -16.79 4.95
CA ALA A 314 -12.71 -16.70 5.78
C ALA A 314 -13.09 -18.08 6.34
N GLU A 315 -13.04 -19.12 5.49
CA GLU A 315 -13.27 -20.51 5.88
C GLU A 315 -12.22 -21.01 6.89
N LEU A 316 -10.93 -20.73 6.66
CA LEU A 316 -9.86 -21.05 7.59
C LEU A 316 -10.10 -20.40 8.96
N THR A 317 -10.39 -19.10 8.98
CA THR A 317 -10.66 -18.33 10.21
C THR A 317 -11.84 -18.93 10.96
N LYS A 318 -12.95 -19.22 10.28
CA LYS A 318 -14.14 -19.85 10.87
C LYS A 318 -13.82 -21.23 11.46
N SER A 319 -13.06 -22.05 10.72
CA SER A 319 -12.65 -23.39 11.14
C SER A 319 -11.79 -23.35 12.41
N LEU A 320 -10.75 -22.51 12.41
CA LEU A 320 -9.88 -22.30 13.57
C LEU A 320 -10.68 -21.81 14.79
N ASN A 321 -11.60 -20.87 14.57
CA ASN A 321 -12.43 -20.30 15.63
C ASN A 321 -13.39 -21.29 16.27
N THR A 322 -13.95 -22.19 15.46
CA THR A 322 -14.89 -23.21 15.91
C THR A 322 -14.17 -24.33 16.66
N ARG A 323 -12.99 -24.73 16.17
CA ARG A 323 -12.26 -25.89 16.69
C ARG A 323 -11.48 -25.59 17.96
N TYR A 324 -10.93 -24.38 18.08
CA TYR A 324 -10.01 -24.04 19.16
C TYR A 324 -10.53 -22.84 19.94
N PRO A 325 -11.02 -23.00 21.18
CA PRO A 325 -11.34 -21.89 22.07
C PRO A 325 -10.11 -21.02 22.37
N ARG A 326 -8.94 -21.67 22.53
CA ARG A 326 -7.61 -21.05 22.52
C ARG A 326 -6.79 -21.74 21.44
N LEU A 327 -6.23 -20.98 20.51
CA LEU A 327 -5.43 -21.56 19.42
C LEU A 327 -4.14 -22.17 19.99
N PRO A 328 -3.67 -23.30 19.43
CA PRO A 328 -2.40 -23.88 19.82
C PRO A 328 -1.26 -22.93 19.47
N VAL A 329 -0.07 -23.18 20.01
CA VAL A 329 1.12 -22.37 19.68
C VAL A 329 1.43 -22.53 18.20
N ILE A 330 1.30 -21.44 17.46
CA ILE A 330 1.62 -21.39 16.04
C ILE A 330 3.14 -21.30 15.91
N PRO A 331 3.79 -22.15 15.09
CA PRO A 331 5.25 -22.10 14.93
C PRO A 331 5.75 -20.72 14.48
N HIS A 332 5.04 -20.11 13.53
CA HIS A 332 5.37 -18.79 13.02
C HIS A 332 4.12 -17.97 12.68
N VAL A 333 4.06 -16.73 13.17
CA VAL A 333 2.99 -15.78 12.84
C VAL A 333 3.56 -14.59 12.07
N ILE A 334 2.92 -14.21 10.97
CA ILE A 334 3.17 -12.94 10.28
C ILE A 334 2.02 -11.98 10.60
N VAL A 335 2.30 -10.79 11.11
CA VAL A 335 1.26 -9.76 11.31
C VAL A 335 1.23 -8.82 10.10
N GLY A 336 0.04 -8.64 9.52
CA GLY A 336 -0.18 -7.86 8.30
C GLY A 336 -0.45 -8.75 7.08
N GLY A 337 -1.13 -8.23 6.05
CA GLY A 337 -1.48 -9.03 4.85
C GLY A 337 -1.15 -8.36 3.51
N GLY A 338 -0.53 -7.18 3.53
CA GLY A 338 -0.13 -6.45 2.31
C GLY A 338 1.15 -6.97 1.68
N TRP A 339 1.70 -6.18 0.74
CA TRP A 339 2.95 -6.46 0.02
C TRP A 339 4.06 -7.01 0.93
N ALA A 340 4.26 -6.35 2.08
CA ALA A 340 5.26 -6.71 3.08
C ALA A 340 5.11 -8.16 3.57
N ALA A 341 3.90 -8.51 4.04
CA ALA A 341 3.60 -9.85 4.54
C ALA A 341 3.62 -10.91 3.42
N THR A 342 3.20 -10.54 2.21
CA THR A 342 3.29 -11.43 1.04
C THR A 342 4.74 -11.75 0.71
N VAL A 343 5.63 -10.76 0.68
CA VAL A 343 7.07 -10.98 0.42
C VAL A 343 7.71 -11.77 1.57
N ASP A 344 7.37 -11.46 2.82
CA ASP A 344 7.80 -12.24 3.98
C ASP A 344 7.45 -13.72 3.80
N TYR A 345 6.16 -14.02 3.61
CA TYR A 345 5.67 -15.38 3.39
C TYR A 345 6.33 -16.08 2.20
N LEU A 346 6.49 -15.40 1.07
CA LEU A 346 7.13 -15.95 -0.14
C LEU A 346 8.58 -16.35 0.12
N THR A 347 9.26 -15.65 1.04
CA THR A 347 10.64 -15.96 1.38
C THR A 347 10.75 -17.02 2.47
N LEU A 348 9.72 -17.31 3.27
CA LEU A 348 9.80 -18.27 4.39
C LEU A 348 10.11 -19.72 3.94
N PRO A 349 10.68 -20.54 4.84
CA PRO A 349 10.72 -21.99 4.67
C PRO A 349 9.37 -22.54 4.27
N PRO A 350 9.28 -23.35 3.19
CA PRO A 350 8.07 -24.11 2.94
C PRO A 350 7.92 -25.08 4.09
N VAL A 351 7.04 -24.75 5.01
CA VAL A 351 6.92 -25.53 6.22
C VAL A 351 6.18 -26.81 5.90
N THR A 352 6.78 -27.94 6.25
CA THR A 352 6.15 -29.25 6.14
C THR A 352 4.89 -29.25 6.99
N SER A 353 3.76 -29.70 6.41
CA SER A 353 2.54 -29.93 7.19
C SER A 353 2.89 -30.71 8.45
N THR A 354 2.62 -30.13 9.61
CA THR A 354 2.88 -30.74 10.92
C THR A 354 1.88 -31.84 11.26
N GLY A 355 1.00 -32.23 10.31
CA GLY A 355 -0.10 -33.15 10.55
C GLY A 355 -1.23 -32.54 11.40
N THR A 356 -1.14 -31.25 11.73
CA THR A 356 -2.15 -30.49 12.48
C THR A 356 -3.02 -29.67 11.53
N ASP A 357 -4.29 -29.44 11.88
CA ASP A 357 -5.19 -28.56 11.10
C ASP A 357 -4.84 -27.07 11.19
N VAL A 358 -3.83 -26.72 12.00
CA VAL A 358 -3.32 -25.36 12.11
C VAL A 358 -2.13 -25.18 11.17
N PRO A 359 -2.15 -24.16 10.29
CA PRO A 359 -1.03 -23.87 9.42
C PRO A 359 0.24 -23.57 10.23
N PRO A 360 1.40 -24.09 9.82
CA PRO A 360 2.66 -23.85 10.51
C PRO A 360 3.16 -22.40 10.43
N VAL A 361 2.76 -21.69 9.36
CA VAL A 361 2.86 -20.24 9.23
C VAL A 361 1.45 -19.72 9.14
N LEU A 362 1.06 -18.78 10.00
CA LEU A 362 -0.25 -18.13 9.94
C LEU A 362 -0.08 -16.63 9.81
N THR A 363 -0.65 -16.05 8.78
CA THR A 363 -0.73 -14.60 8.66
C THR A 363 -1.96 -14.09 9.42
N VAL A 364 -1.84 -13.01 10.19
CA VAL A 364 -2.96 -12.35 10.89
C VAL A 364 -3.17 -10.96 10.30
N SER A 365 -4.29 -10.77 9.62
CA SER A 365 -4.61 -9.51 8.94
C SER A 365 -6.10 -9.40 8.64
N ALA A 366 -6.65 -8.19 8.65
CA ALA A 366 -8.01 -7.93 8.16
C ALA A 366 -8.17 -8.07 6.63
N GLY A 367 -7.08 -8.22 5.86
CA GLY A 367 -7.12 -8.38 4.41
C GLY A 367 -5.74 -8.32 3.74
N TYR A 368 -5.70 -8.31 2.40
CA TYR A 368 -4.46 -8.39 1.62
C TYR A 368 -3.77 -7.02 1.36
N GLY A 369 -3.97 -6.05 2.27
CA GLY A 369 -3.23 -4.78 2.34
C GLY A 369 -4.04 -3.51 2.05
N VAL A 370 -3.62 -2.41 2.66
CA VAL A 370 -4.29 -1.08 2.60
C VAL A 370 -4.32 -0.49 1.19
N VAL A 371 -3.33 -0.80 0.33
CA VAL A 371 -3.23 -0.28 -1.05
C VAL A 371 -4.37 -0.75 -1.95
N ASN A 372 -4.96 -1.91 -1.67
CA ASN A 372 -6.14 -2.41 -2.40
C ASN A 372 -7.43 -1.74 -1.93
N ASN A 373 -7.47 -1.40 -0.65
CA ASN A 373 -8.58 -0.68 -0.03
C ASN A 373 -8.50 0.83 -0.30
N LEU A 374 -7.54 1.27 -1.11
CA LEU A 374 -7.22 2.65 -1.43
C LEU A 374 -7.77 3.12 -2.79
N GLY A 375 -8.51 2.27 -3.51
CA GLY A 375 -8.99 2.59 -4.85
C GLY A 375 -7.88 2.62 -5.87
N ASP A 376 -8.20 3.13 -7.06
CA ASP A 376 -7.22 3.28 -8.11
C ASP A 376 -6.61 4.69 -8.10
N PHE A 377 -5.29 4.75 -7.93
CA PHE A 377 -4.51 5.99 -7.96
C PHE A 377 -3.08 5.70 -8.41
N ARG A 378 -2.40 6.72 -8.93
CA ARG A 378 -1.00 6.63 -9.36
C ARG A 378 -0.09 6.48 -8.15
N LEU A 379 0.51 5.31 -7.99
CA LEU A 379 1.72 5.11 -7.20
C LEU A 379 2.87 5.82 -7.88
N THR A 380 3.75 6.36 -7.07
CA THR A 380 4.61 7.46 -7.52
C THR A 380 5.96 6.96 -8.01
N GLN A 381 5.90 5.75 -8.50
CA GLN A 381 6.96 4.96 -9.05
C GLN A 381 6.33 4.18 -10.21
N PRO A 382 7.01 4.12 -11.35
CA PRO A 382 6.52 3.37 -12.49
C PRO A 382 6.54 1.85 -12.21
N ALA A 383 5.95 1.10 -13.15
CA ALA A 383 5.87 -0.37 -13.25
C ALA A 383 6.74 -1.19 -12.27
N MET A 384 8.00 -0.88 -12.46
CA MET A 384 9.17 -1.70 -12.25
C MET A 384 9.91 -1.38 -10.97
N ASP A 385 9.72 -0.19 -10.44
CA ASP A 385 10.24 0.23 -9.14
C ASP A 385 9.44 -0.41 -7.97
N ASN A 386 8.44 -1.22 -8.30
CA ASN A 386 7.52 -1.85 -7.37
C ASN A 386 7.64 -3.38 -7.34
N GLU A 387 8.70 -3.94 -7.92
CA GLU A 387 8.87 -5.39 -7.98
C GLU A 387 8.74 -6.07 -6.62
N LEU A 388 8.03 -7.19 -6.62
CA LEU A 388 7.80 -8.13 -5.54
C LEU A 388 8.81 -9.28 -5.63
N PRO A 389 9.85 -9.31 -4.76
CA PRO A 389 10.81 -10.41 -4.74
C PRO A 389 10.12 -11.76 -4.50
N GLY A 390 10.54 -12.79 -5.23
CA GLY A 390 9.96 -14.13 -5.14
C GLY A 390 8.53 -14.27 -5.68
N ALA A 391 7.85 -13.17 -6.04
CA ALA A 391 6.50 -13.25 -6.59
C ALA A 391 6.53 -13.70 -8.05
N PRO A 392 5.59 -14.57 -8.44
CA PRO A 392 5.50 -15.02 -9.82
C PRO A 392 5.23 -13.83 -10.76
N PHE A 393 4.32 -12.93 -10.39
CA PHE A 393 3.95 -11.74 -11.15
C PHE A 393 4.42 -10.45 -10.49
N GLN A 394 4.67 -9.43 -11.30
CA GLN A 394 5.13 -8.11 -10.90
C GLN A 394 4.07 -7.06 -11.21
N PRO A 395 4.07 -5.88 -10.54
CA PRO A 395 3.11 -4.81 -10.85
C PRO A 395 3.09 -4.41 -12.32
N GLY A 396 4.23 -4.46 -13.02
CA GLY A 396 4.30 -4.22 -14.47
C GLY A 396 3.58 -5.24 -15.35
N ASP A 397 3.27 -6.43 -14.84
CA ASP A 397 2.44 -7.42 -15.55
C ASP A 397 0.96 -7.03 -15.53
N PHE A 398 0.53 -6.26 -14.53
CA PHE A 398 -0.83 -5.76 -14.37
C PHE A 398 -1.01 -4.29 -14.78
N ALA A 399 0.07 -3.58 -15.12
CA ALA A 399 0.00 -2.19 -15.55
C ALA A 399 -0.59 -2.06 -16.97
N GLU A 400 -1.41 -1.03 -17.20
CA GLU A 400 -1.91 -0.68 -18.54
C GLU A 400 -0.80 -0.05 -19.39
N ASP A 401 -0.14 0.98 -18.86
CA ASP A 401 1.09 1.57 -19.40
C ASP A 401 2.25 1.30 -18.43
N ARG A 402 3.35 0.76 -18.97
CA ARG A 402 4.54 0.39 -18.21
C ARG A 402 5.49 1.56 -18.02
N ASN A 403 5.41 2.54 -18.91
CA ASN A 403 6.27 3.73 -18.87
C ASN A 403 5.65 4.85 -18.01
N ASP A 404 4.38 4.69 -17.59
CA ASP A 404 3.67 5.58 -16.66
C ASP A 404 3.78 5.07 -15.20
N PHE A 405 3.27 5.87 -14.28
CA PHE A 405 3.10 5.55 -12.86
C PHE A 405 2.29 4.26 -12.65
N VAL A 406 2.70 3.42 -11.69
CA VAL A 406 1.91 2.22 -11.34
C VAL A 406 0.57 2.66 -10.77
N MET A 407 -0.52 2.16 -11.31
CA MET A 407 -1.80 2.28 -10.65
C MET A 407 -1.89 1.33 -9.45
N SER A 408 -2.43 1.78 -8.33
CA SER A 408 -2.56 0.99 -7.10
C SER A 408 -3.36 -0.29 -7.31
N THR A 409 -4.32 -0.34 -8.25
CA THR A 409 -4.99 -1.59 -8.65
C THR A 409 -4.02 -2.59 -9.27
N ALA A 410 -3.12 -2.16 -10.15
CA ALA A 410 -2.11 -3.02 -10.77
C ALA A 410 -1.12 -3.57 -9.73
N PHE A 411 -0.65 -2.72 -8.82
CA PHE A 411 0.17 -3.14 -7.68
C PHE A 411 -0.59 -4.13 -6.78
N GLY A 412 -1.83 -3.79 -6.51
CA GLY A 412 -2.76 -4.54 -5.71
C GLY A 412 -3.01 -5.96 -6.19
N ARG A 413 -3.29 -6.09 -7.49
CA ARG A 413 -3.41 -7.36 -8.21
C ARG A 413 -2.14 -8.17 -8.13
N ALA A 414 -0.97 -7.55 -8.29
CA ALA A 414 0.31 -8.25 -8.15
C ALA A 414 0.48 -8.87 -6.76
N VAL A 415 0.19 -8.10 -5.69
CA VAL A 415 0.26 -8.59 -4.31
C VAL A 415 -0.78 -9.69 -4.06
N GLY A 416 -2.04 -9.47 -4.48
CA GLY A 416 -3.14 -10.39 -4.26
C GLY A 416 -2.98 -11.72 -4.99
N VAL A 417 -2.57 -11.69 -6.26
CA VAL A 417 -2.29 -12.90 -7.05
C VAL A 417 -1.08 -13.64 -6.49
N ALA A 418 0.00 -12.94 -6.12
CA ALA A 418 1.17 -13.58 -5.50
C ALA A 418 0.78 -14.30 -4.21
N ARG A 419 -0.02 -13.66 -3.35
CA ARG A 419 -0.59 -14.25 -2.13
C ARG A 419 -1.43 -15.50 -2.42
N ALA A 420 -2.32 -15.42 -3.41
CA ALA A 420 -3.22 -16.51 -3.78
C ALA A 420 -2.45 -17.73 -4.30
N LEU A 421 -1.49 -17.53 -5.19
CA LEU A 421 -0.70 -18.61 -5.78
C LEU A 421 0.29 -19.25 -4.79
N ALA A 422 0.81 -18.47 -3.85
CA ALA A 422 1.63 -18.98 -2.77
C ALA A 422 0.80 -19.76 -1.71
N GLY A 423 -0.53 -19.63 -1.75
CA GLY A 423 -1.42 -20.26 -0.79
C GLY A 423 -1.24 -19.72 0.64
N MET A 424 -0.91 -18.44 0.80
CA MET A 424 -0.63 -17.82 2.10
C MET A 424 -1.88 -17.86 3.02
N PRO A 425 -1.89 -18.67 4.09
CA PRO A 425 -3.04 -18.82 4.97
C PRO A 425 -3.21 -17.59 5.86
N THR A 426 -4.40 -16.98 5.84
CA THR A 426 -4.67 -15.76 6.62
C THR A 426 -5.81 -15.96 7.62
N TYR A 427 -5.55 -15.66 8.89
CA TYR A 427 -6.56 -15.45 9.91
C TYR A 427 -7.07 -14.01 9.86
N GLN A 428 -8.37 -13.84 9.61
CA GLN A 428 -9.00 -12.55 9.37
C GLN A 428 -9.29 -11.78 10.67
N ALA A 429 -8.29 -11.06 11.18
CA ALA A 429 -8.43 -10.13 12.30
C ALA A 429 -7.31 -9.08 12.31
N ASN A 430 -7.50 -7.98 13.05
CA ASN A 430 -6.42 -7.07 13.39
C ASN A 430 -5.73 -7.52 14.68
N VAL A 431 -4.41 -7.40 14.76
CA VAL A 431 -3.68 -7.54 16.02
C VAL A 431 -3.76 -6.22 16.77
N THR A 432 -4.22 -6.24 18.01
CA THR A 432 -4.38 -5.06 18.88
C THR A 432 -3.35 -5.00 20.01
N GLY A 433 -2.63 -6.09 20.27
CA GLY A 433 -1.56 -6.15 21.27
C GLY A 433 -0.60 -7.30 21.01
N ILE A 434 0.67 -7.11 21.36
CA ILE A 434 1.71 -8.15 21.31
C ILE A 434 2.51 -8.10 22.60
N GLU A 435 2.62 -9.24 23.25
CA GLU A 435 3.45 -9.43 24.44
C GLU A 435 4.55 -10.44 24.13
N ALA A 436 5.78 -10.11 24.50
CA ALA A 436 6.90 -11.05 24.50
C ALA A 436 7.05 -11.67 25.89
N ARG A 437 7.26 -12.99 25.95
CA ARG A 437 7.50 -13.68 27.21
C ARG A 437 8.79 -13.18 27.84
N ALA A 438 8.72 -12.73 29.10
CA ALA A 438 9.90 -12.33 29.85
C ALA A 438 10.82 -13.55 30.09
N ASP A 439 12.13 -13.40 29.86
CA ASP A 439 13.09 -14.51 29.96
C ASP A 439 13.28 -15.03 31.40
N LYS A 440 12.74 -14.34 32.42
CA LYS A 440 13.08 -14.56 33.84
C LYS A 440 11.94 -14.98 34.77
N GLU A 441 10.69 -15.05 34.31
CA GLU A 441 9.57 -15.48 35.15
C GLU A 441 8.69 -16.50 34.44
N ALA A 442 8.35 -17.57 35.15
CA ALA A 442 7.25 -18.44 34.75
C ALA A 442 5.95 -17.63 34.87
N VAL A 443 5.59 -16.92 33.79
CA VAL A 443 4.28 -16.27 33.72
C VAL A 443 3.23 -17.38 33.71
N ALA A 444 2.42 -17.44 34.75
CA ALA A 444 1.27 -18.35 34.80
C ALA A 444 0.42 -18.18 33.53
N ASP A 445 -0.17 -19.27 33.03
CA ASP A 445 -1.07 -19.31 31.85
C ASP A 445 -0.45 -19.21 30.45
N TRP A 446 0.89 -19.18 30.29
CA TRP A 446 1.53 -19.27 28.97
C TRP A 446 1.85 -20.72 28.57
N PRO A 447 1.52 -21.15 27.33
CA PRO A 447 2.00 -22.44 26.82
C PRO A 447 3.53 -22.52 26.82
N ALA A 448 4.09 -23.71 27.08
CA ALA A 448 5.54 -23.91 27.23
C ALA A 448 6.35 -23.38 26.03
N ASP A 449 5.88 -23.64 24.82
CA ASP A 449 6.56 -23.27 23.57
C ASP A 449 6.20 -21.86 23.06
N ALA A 450 5.29 -21.16 23.73
CA ALA A 450 4.91 -19.80 23.38
C ALA A 450 6.02 -18.81 23.76
N ARG A 451 6.43 -18.01 22.79
CA ARG A 451 7.34 -16.86 22.99
C ARG A 451 6.60 -15.53 22.88
N TYR A 452 5.51 -15.52 22.12
CA TYR A 452 4.68 -14.34 21.91
C TYR A 452 3.22 -14.66 22.18
N ARG A 453 2.51 -13.68 22.74
CA ARG A 453 1.06 -13.66 22.88
C ARG A 453 0.53 -12.48 22.10
N LEU A 454 -0.39 -12.72 21.18
CA LEU A 454 -1.06 -11.69 20.40
C LEU A 454 -2.51 -11.60 20.83
N THR A 455 -3.01 -10.38 20.98
CA THR A 455 -4.43 -10.09 21.16
C THR A 455 -4.99 -9.59 19.84
N THR A 456 -6.12 -10.13 19.43
CA THR A 456 -6.80 -9.73 18.18
C THR A 456 -8.02 -8.85 18.44
N SER A 457 -8.50 -8.15 17.42
CA SER A 457 -9.65 -7.23 17.50
C SER A 457 -10.98 -7.89 17.87
N ASP A 458 -11.09 -9.20 17.67
CA ASP A 458 -12.19 -10.05 18.16
C ASP A 458 -11.97 -10.53 19.60
N SER A 459 -11.01 -9.91 20.32
CA SER A 459 -10.61 -10.21 21.70
C SER A 459 -10.07 -11.63 21.92
N ARG A 460 -9.63 -12.31 20.86
CA ARG A 460 -9.00 -13.62 20.97
C ARG A 460 -7.51 -13.50 21.29
N THR A 461 -6.98 -14.58 21.84
CA THR A 461 -5.56 -14.73 22.15
C THR A 461 -4.94 -15.78 21.25
N LEU A 462 -3.85 -15.39 20.59
CA LEU A 462 -3.01 -16.26 19.76
C LEU A 462 -1.65 -16.41 20.44
N TYR A 463 -1.08 -17.60 20.40
CA TYR A 463 0.27 -17.86 20.88
C TYR A 463 1.18 -18.23 19.71
N ALA A 464 2.40 -17.69 19.70
CA ALA A 464 3.37 -17.96 18.65
C ALA A 464 4.75 -18.31 19.21
N ALA A 465 5.43 -19.26 18.59
CA ALA A 465 6.83 -19.59 18.89
C ALA A 465 7.79 -18.59 18.22
N SER A 466 7.40 -18.02 17.09
CA SER A 466 8.08 -16.91 16.43
C SER A 466 7.07 -15.99 15.76
N LEU A 467 7.45 -14.74 15.57
CA LEU A 467 6.57 -13.68 15.10
C LEU A 467 7.38 -12.77 14.18
N ASP A 468 6.86 -12.44 13.01
CA ASP A 468 7.33 -11.35 12.17
C ASP A 468 6.21 -10.31 12.02
N VAL A 469 6.59 -9.03 12.10
CA VAL A 469 5.64 -7.93 11.96
C VAL A 469 5.89 -7.25 10.64
N ALA A 470 5.07 -7.65 9.66
CA ALA A 470 5.10 -7.19 8.28
C ALA A 470 3.92 -6.26 7.99
N THR A 471 3.58 -5.40 8.97
CA THR A 471 2.51 -4.43 8.83
C THR A 471 2.99 -3.25 8.00
N GLY A 472 2.12 -2.80 7.10
CA GLY A 472 2.36 -1.60 6.29
C GLY A 472 2.16 -0.33 7.12
N LEU A 473 1.67 0.73 6.46
CA LEU A 473 1.22 1.93 7.17
C LEU A 473 0.23 1.51 8.26
N GLY A 474 0.58 1.80 9.53
CA GLY A 474 -0.31 1.61 10.67
C GLY A 474 -1.62 2.37 10.51
N PRO A 475 -2.55 2.23 11.47
CA PRO A 475 -3.83 2.94 11.44
C PRO A 475 -3.61 4.45 11.28
N PRO A 476 -4.55 5.14 10.64
CA PRO A 476 -4.40 6.55 10.33
C PRO A 476 -4.29 7.38 11.60
N LYS A 477 -3.53 8.46 11.52
CA LYS A 477 -3.34 9.41 12.62
C LYS A 477 -4.66 10.10 12.90
N ILE A 478 -5.23 9.82 14.06
CA ILE A 478 -6.49 10.41 14.46
C ILE A 478 -6.21 11.78 15.11
N PRO A 479 -6.87 12.86 14.68
CA PRO A 479 -6.69 14.17 15.29
C PRO A 479 -7.28 14.19 16.70
N GLN A 480 -6.54 14.79 17.63
CA GLN A 480 -6.99 15.06 18.99
C GLN A 480 -7.61 16.46 19.09
N ALA A 481 -8.52 16.64 20.05
CA ALA A 481 -9.06 17.93 20.41
C ALA A 481 -7.98 18.87 20.99
N ALA A 482 -8.23 20.18 20.91
CA ALA A 482 -7.39 21.18 21.56
C ALA A 482 -7.67 21.22 23.07
N GLY A 483 -6.62 21.04 23.89
CA GLY A 483 -6.74 20.84 25.34
C GLY A 483 -7.32 22.03 26.12
N ASP A 484 -7.16 23.25 25.59
CA ASP A 484 -7.68 24.50 26.12
C ASP A 484 -9.17 24.74 25.79
N GLN A 485 -9.75 23.95 24.88
CA GLN A 485 -11.14 24.07 24.42
C GLN A 485 -12.02 22.88 24.80
N LEU A 486 -11.70 22.14 25.87
CA LEU A 486 -12.50 20.98 26.29
C LEU A 486 -13.69 21.33 27.18
N ALA A 487 -13.64 22.46 27.90
CA ALA A 487 -14.65 22.82 28.89
C ALA A 487 -16.07 22.87 28.30
N GLY A 488 -17.02 22.22 28.96
CA GLY A 488 -18.43 22.19 28.56
C GLY A 488 -18.76 21.32 27.35
N ARG A 489 -17.85 20.42 26.94
CA ARG A 489 -18.02 19.55 25.77
C ARG A 489 -18.22 18.08 26.15
N THR A 490 -18.87 17.36 25.24
CA THR A 490 -19.09 15.92 25.33
C THR A 490 -18.54 15.24 24.10
N PHE A 491 -17.73 14.20 24.32
CA PHE A 491 -17.22 13.30 23.30
C PHE A 491 -17.85 11.93 23.49
N VAL A 492 -18.21 11.26 22.40
CA VAL A 492 -18.91 9.97 22.38
C VAL A 492 -18.12 9.01 21.51
N ASP A 493 -17.99 7.76 21.95
CA ASP A 493 -17.56 6.66 21.09
C ASP A 493 -18.72 6.23 20.17
N PRO A 494 -18.65 6.46 18.85
CA PRO A 494 -19.72 6.13 17.91
C PRO A 494 -20.03 4.62 17.84
N ALA A 495 -19.08 3.76 18.21
CA ALA A 495 -19.26 2.32 18.17
C ALA A 495 -19.96 1.77 19.42
N THR A 496 -19.66 2.32 20.59
CA THR A 496 -20.12 1.75 21.88
C THR A 496 -21.14 2.63 22.59
N GLY A 497 -21.17 3.94 22.33
CA GLY A 497 -22.04 4.91 23.00
C GLY A 497 -21.50 5.47 24.32
N TYR A 498 -20.35 5.01 24.82
CA TYR A 498 -19.71 5.60 26.00
C TYR A 498 -19.34 7.06 25.75
N GLN A 499 -19.42 7.89 26.80
CA GLN A 499 -19.27 9.34 26.70
C GLN A 499 -18.26 9.87 27.70
N ALA A 500 -17.45 10.84 27.28
CA ALA A 500 -16.64 11.67 28.16
C ALA A 500 -17.19 13.11 28.16
N VAL A 501 -17.69 13.53 29.32
CA VAL A 501 -18.24 14.87 29.55
C VAL A 501 -17.22 15.68 30.34
N PHE A 502 -16.84 16.83 29.78
CA PHE A 502 -15.94 17.78 30.40
C PHE A 502 -16.76 18.93 30.98
N ASP A 503 -16.65 19.12 32.29
CA ASP A 503 -17.36 20.20 32.97
C ASP A 503 -16.74 21.59 32.64
N PRO A 504 -17.33 22.71 33.10
CA PRO A 504 -16.77 24.03 32.85
C PRO A 504 -15.36 24.28 33.41
N ARG A 505 -14.87 23.41 34.30
CA ARG A 505 -13.51 23.45 34.86
C ARG A 505 -12.54 22.54 34.09
N GLY A 506 -13.05 21.72 33.17
CA GLY A 506 -12.29 20.76 32.38
C GLY A 506 -12.12 19.40 33.05
N ASP A 507 -12.81 19.14 34.17
CA ASP A 507 -12.81 17.85 34.84
C ASP A 507 -13.69 16.86 34.06
N VAL A 508 -13.23 15.61 33.95
CA VAL A 508 -13.87 14.60 33.10
C VAL A 508 -14.77 13.67 33.91
N ARG A 509 -15.97 13.40 33.38
CA ARG A 509 -16.89 12.35 33.84
C ARG A 509 -17.18 11.39 32.71
N ILE A 510 -17.25 10.10 33.02
CA ILE A 510 -17.59 9.06 32.05
C ILE A 510 -19.03 8.63 32.23
N LEU A 511 -19.77 8.58 31.12
CA LEU A 511 -21.14 8.08 31.08
C LEU A 511 -21.21 6.81 30.22
N ASP A 512 -22.08 5.90 30.60
CA ASP A 512 -22.43 4.72 29.81
C ASP A 512 -23.30 5.10 28.59
N PRO A 513 -23.63 4.13 27.70
CA PRO A 513 -24.48 4.40 26.54
C PRO A 513 -25.90 4.89 26.86
N ARG A 514 -26.35 4.74 28.12
CA ARG A 514 -27.64 5.23 28.61
C ARG A 514 -27.55 6.64 29.20
N GLY A 515 -26.34 7.19 29.33
CA GLY A 515 -26.08 8.50 29.93
C GLY A 515 -25.87 8.46 31.44
N GLU A 516 -25.74 7.27 32.04
CA GLU A 516 -25.53 7.10 33.48
C GLU A 516 -24.04 7.11 33.82
N ALA A 517 -23.67 7.58 35.03
CA ALA A 517 -22.27 7.64 35.44
C ALA A 517 -21.62 6.24 35.48
N PHE A 518 -20.47 6.09 34.81
CA PHE A 518 -19.77 4.82 34.65
C PHE A 518 -18.42 4.81 35.36
N THR A 519 -18.25 3.90 36.32
CA THR A 519 -17.03 3.74 37.12
C THR A 519 -16.28 2.44 36.82
N GLY A 520 -16.84 1.56 35.99
CA GLY A 520 -16.23 0.28 35.60
C GLY A 520 -15.05 0.43 34.64
N GLN A 521 -14.43 -0.68 34.25
CA GLN A 521 -13.36 -0.64 33.25
C GLN A 521 -13.95 -0.38 31.85
N LEU A 522 -13.47 0.67 31.17
CA LEU A 522 -13.86 0.96 29.80
C LEU A 522 -13.29 -0.09 28.83
N PRO A 523 -14.01 -0.42 27.73
CA PRO A 523 -13.42 -1.11 26.59
C PRO A 523 -12.16 -0.38 26.12
N ALA A 524 -11.10 -1.12 25.80
CA ALA A 524 -9.79 -0.52 25.47
C ALA A 524 -9.87 0.54 24.36
N ASN A 525 -10.67 0.28 23.30
CA ASN A 525 -10.86 1.22 22.20
C ASN A 525 -11.63 2.48 22.63
N ALA A 526 -12.64 2.35 23.51
CA ALA A 526 -13.41 3.48 24.02
C ALA A 526 -12.56 4.36 24.94
N GLY A 527 -11.81 3.75 25.86
CA GLY A 527 -10.87 4.48 26.72
C GLY A 527 -9.76 5.17 25.93
N TRP A 528 -9.23 4.50 24.90
CA TRP A 528 -8.27 5.10 23.99
C TRP A 528 -8.86 6.29 23.22
N LEU A 529 -10.06 6.13 22.66
CA LEU A 529 -10.71 7.16 21.85
C LEU A 529 -11.05 8.41 22.67
N LEU A 530 -11.55 8.20 23.89
CA LEU A 530 -11.94 9.27 24.80
C LEU A 530 -10.76 9.87 25.58
N GLY A 531 -9.57 9.24 25.54
CA GLY A 531 -8.39 9.69 26.27
C GLY A 531 -8.50 9.53 27.78
N VAL A 532 -9.28 8.55 28.25
CA VAL A 532 -9.59 8.34 29.68
C VAL A 532 -9.49 6.87 30.04
N GLN A 533 -8.98 6.61 31.24
CA GLN A 533 -9.03 5.30 31.89
C GLN A 533 -9.62 5.44 33.29
N ASN A 534 -10.43 4.49 33.73
CA ASN A 534 -10.86 4.43 35.12
C ASN A 534 -9.77 3.74 35.97
N VAL A 535 -9.23 4.47 36.95
CA VAL A 535 -8.27 3.99 37.95
C VAL A 535 -8.96 4.09 39.30
N ASP A 536 -9.09 2.96 40.00
CA ASP A 536 -9.79 2.87 41.29
C ASP A 536 -11.22 3.43 41.27
N GLY A 537 -11.93 3.23 40.15
CA GLY A 537 -13.31 3.70 39.96
C GLY A 537 -13.44 5.18 39.61
N LEU A 538 -12.33 5.92 39.47
CA LEU A 538 -12.30 7.32 39.10
C LEU A 538 -11.71 7.52 37.69
N PRO A 539 -12.30 8.38 36.85
CA PRO A 539 -11.78 8.66 35.53
C PRO A 539 -10.48 9.47 35.64
N LYS A 540 -9.41 8.91 35.08
CA LYS A 540 -8.12 9.56 34.92
C LYS A 540 -7.91 9.92 33.46
N ARG A 541 -7.72 11.21 33.18
CA ARG A 541 -7.34 11.68 31.84
C ARG A 541 -5.91 11.24 31.52
N LEU A 542 -5.74 10.70 30.31
CA LEU A 542 -4.45 10.29 29.76
C LEU A 542 -3.93 11.32 28.75
N TYR A 543 -4.83 11.79 27.87
CA TYR A 543 -4.57 12.78 26.82
C TYR A 543 -5.91 13.37 26.34
N GLU A 544 -5.88 14.27 25.36
CA GLU A 544 -7.09 14.89 24.78
C GLU A 544 -7.91 13.88 23.97
N PRO A 545 -9.26 13.89 24.08
CA PRO A 545 -10.12 13.04 23.27
C PRO A 545 -9.85 13.22 21.77
N PHE A 546 -9.97 12.13 21.01
CA PHE A 546 -9.90 12.19 19.56
C PHE A 546 -11.18 12.80 18.97
N LEU A 547 -11.03 13.60 17.89
CA LEU A 547 -12.17 14.24 17.21
C LEU A 547 -13.01 13.27 16.39
N LEU A 548 -12.41 12.13 16.04
CA LEU A 548 -12.96 11.13 15.12
C LEU A 548 -12.65 9.74 15.66
N ASP A 549 -13.47 8.77 15.32
CA ASP A 549 -13.16 7.36 15.56
C ASP A 549 -12.31 6.77 14.42
N PRO A 550 -11.86 5.50 14.53
CA PRO A 550 -11.04 4.85 13.48
C PRO A 550 -11.75 4.68 12.14
N GLN A 551 -13.08 4.81 12.11
CA GLN A 551 -13.89 4.79 10.89
C GLN A 551 -14.12 6.20 10.34
N GLY A 552 -13.69 7.25 11.04
CA GLY A 552 -13.80 8.64 10.62
C GLY A 552 -15.14 9.29 10.98
N ARG A 553 -15.86 8.71 11.94
CA ARG A 553 -17.10 9.28 12.46
C ARG A 553 -16.76 10.30 13.55
N PRO A 554 -17.33 11.52 13.50
CA PRO A 554 -17.18 12.51 14.56
C PRO A 554 -17.55 11.97 15.94
N THR A 555 -16.71 12.25 16.93
CA THR A 555 -16.97 11.93 18.34
C THR A 555 -17.80 13.00 19.03
N GLU A 556 -17.93 14.19 18.45
CA GLU A 556 -18.88 15.19 18.92
C GLU A 556 -20.31 14.89 18.47
N ARG A 557 -21.25 14.95 19.42
CA ARG A 557 -22.65 14.60 19.19
C ARG A 557 -23.48 15.69 18.53
N ARG A 558 -23.09 16.97 18.69
CA ARG A 558 -23.88 18.11 18.22
C ARG A 558 -23.85 18.24 16.71
N VAL A 559 -25.01 18.53 16.12
CA VAL A 559 -25.19 18.83 14.69
C VAL A 559 -25.36 20.34 14.54
N ILE A 560 -24.61 20.95 13.62
CA ILE A 560 -24.63 22.41 13.42
C ILE A 560 -25.40 22.80 12.15
N ASP A 561 -26.23 23.83 12.24
CA ASP A 561 -26.79 24.51 11.09
C ASP A 561 -25.77 25.54 10.57
N PRO A 562 -25.21 25.35 9.36
CA PRO A 562 -24.09 26.17 8.90
C PRO A 562 -24.49 27.62 8.59
N GLU A 563 -25.76 27.88 8.28
CA GLU A 563 -26.27 29.22 7.97
C GLU A 563 -26.43 30.07 9.22
N SER A 564 -27.11 29.54 10.24
CA SER A 564 -27.43 30.27 11.48
C SER A 564 -26.42 30.09 12.60
N ARG A 565 -25.55 29.06 12.49
CA ARG A 565 -24.62 28.58 13.53
C ARG A 565 -25.28 28.02 14.79
N TYR A 566 -26.60 27.89 14.82
CA TYR A 566 -27.28 27.14 15.87
C TYR A 566 -26.90 25.66 15.78
N SER A 567 -26.98 24.94 16.89
CA SER A 567 -26.74 23.50 16.91
C SER A 567 -27.76 22.76 17.74
N VAL A 568 -27.89 21.47 17.50
CA VAL A 568 -28.78 20.58 18.24
C VAL A 568 -28.00 19.37 18.70
N ASP A 569 -28.27 18.93 19.91
CA ASP A 569 -27.93 17.59 20.37
C ASP A 569 -29.13 16.67 20.06
N PRO A 570 -29.02 15.70 19.12
CA PRO A 570 -30.17 14.92 18.68
C PRO A 570 -30.74 13.95 19.71
N GLU A 571 -29.93 13.56 20.68
CA GLU A 571 -30.30 12.51 21.63
C GLU A 571 -30.89 13.13 22.91
N THR A 572 -30.46 14.32 23.32
CA THR A 572 -31.15 15.09 24.38
C THR A 572 -32.21 16.04 23.81
N ARG A 573 -32.25 16.22 22.49
CA ARG A 573 -33.10 17.18 21.77
C ARG A 573 -32.93 18.62 22.27
N THR A 574 -31.74 18.95 22.75
CA THR A 574 -31.40 20.28 23.26
C THR A 574 -30.84 21.13 22.13
N ALA A 575 -31.40 22.32 21.92
CA ALA A 575 -30.89 23.30 20.96
C ALA A 575 -29.97 24.32 21.64
N TYR A 576 -28.96 24.78 20.92
CA TYR A 576 -27.96 25.72 21.38
C TYR A 576 -27.81 26.87 20.38
N ALA A 577 -27.75 28.08 20.91
CA ALA A 577 -27.38 29.28 20.16
C ALA A 577 -25.88 29.27 19.77
N PRO A 578 -25.43 30.16 18.87
CA PRO A 578 -24.04 30.21 18.42
C PRO A 578 -23.01 30.43 19.53
N ASP A 579 -23.40 31.06 20.64
CA ASP A 579 -22.58 31.26 21.83
C ASP A 579 -22.55 30.03 22.78
N GLY A 580 -23.29 28.98 22.43
CA GLY A 580 -23.38 27.74 23.21
C GLY A 580 -24.46 27.75 24.30
N VAL A 581 -25.25 28.82 24.43
CA VAL A 581 -26.36 28.89 25.39
C VAL A 581 -27.53 28.03 24.94
N VAL A 582 -28.16 27.30 25.86
CA VAL A 582 -29.35 26.49 25.60
C VAL A 582 -30.53 27.40 25.24
N VAL A 583 -31.23 27.07 24.16
CA VAL A 583 -32.43 27.80 23.70
C VAL A 583 -33.63 26.88 23.58
N ASP A 584 -34.82 27.43 23.80
CA ASP A 584 -36.07 26.72 23.53
C ASP A 584 -36.31 26.62 22.02
N PRO A 585 -36.39 25.41 21.43
CA PRO A 585 -36.66 25.23 20.01
C PRO A 585 -37.95 25.90 19.53
N ALA A 586 -38.95 26.11 20.42
CA ALA A 586 -40.20 26.78 20.08
C ALA A 586 -40.03 28.29 19.81
N SER A 587 -38.94 28.89 20.30
CA SER A 587 -38.61 30.30 20.08
C SER A 587 -37.88 30.57 18.76
N LEU A 588 -37.45 29.52 18.06
CA LEU A 588 -36.73 29.62 16.79
C LEU A 588 -37.69 29.82 15.62
N ASP A 589 -37.19 30.49 14.58
CA ASP A 589 -37.86 30.56 13.28
C ASP A 589 -38.26 29.15 12.76
N PRO A 590 -39.46 28.96 12.17
CA PRO A 590 -39.94 27.66 11.75
C PRO A 590 -39.01 26.91 10.77
N GLU A 591 -38.33 27.60 9.87
CA GLU A 591 -37.41 26.98 8.91
C GLU A 591 -36.15 26.50 9.61
N LEU A 592 -35.55 27.34 10.48
CA LEU A 592 -34.39 26.95 11.29
C LEU A 592 -34.74 25.77 12.22
N ARG A 593 -35.88 25.87 12.89
CA ARG A 593 -36.41 24.82 13.77
C ARG A 593 -36.56 23.49 13.02
N ALA A 594 -37.08 23.52 11.79
CA ALA A 594 -37.22 22.34 10.95
C ALA A 594 -35.88 21.75 10.48
N ARG A 595 -34.89 22.60 10.15
CA ARG A 595 -33.52 22.16 9.80
C ARG A 595 -32.81 21.48 10.98
N LEU A 596 -33.04 21.96 12.20
CA LEU A 596 -32.54 21.32 13.44
C LEU A 596 -33.31 20.04 13.82
N GLY A 597 -34.29 19.62 13.02
CA GLY A 597 -35.01 18.36 13.20
C GLY A 597 -36.34 18.47 13.96
N PHE A 598 -36.70 19.64 14.48
CA PHE A 598 -37.95 19.85 15.21
C PHE A 598 -39.09 20.16 14.22
N ARG A 599 -39.95 19.17 13.95
CA ARG A 599 -41.06 19.28 13.00
C ARG A 599 -42.41 19.22 13.73
N PRO A 600 -43.52 19.68 13.11
CA PRO A 600 -44.85 19.55 13.69
C PRO A 600 -45.23 18.11 14.09
N GLY A 601 -44.73 17.10 13.35
CA GLY A 601 -44.94 15.68 13.63
C GLY A 601 -43.95 15.04 14.61
N GLY A 602 -43.09 15.83 15.28
CA GLY A 602 -42.09 15.34 16.23
C GLY A 602 -40.65 15.67 15.86
N TYR A 603 -39.70 15.03 16.54
CA TYR A 603 -38.28 15.20 16.30
C TYR A 603 -37.77 14.17 15.29
N ARG A 604 -37.08 14.62 14.24
CA ARG A 604 -36.32 13.77 13.32
C ARG A 604 -34.84 14.14 13.43
N ASP A 605 -34.00 13.17 13.77
CA ASP A 605 -32.57 13.39 13.83
C ASP A 605 -32.06 13.83 12.42
N PRO A 606 -31.45 15.03 12.31
CA PRO A 606 -31.01 15.58 11.04
C PRO A 606 -29.84 14.81 10.39
N ARG A 607 -29.24 13.84 11.08
CA ARG A 607 -28.11 13.04 10.55
C ARG A 607 -28.54 11.88 9.65
N PHE A 608 -29.81 11.46 9.68
CA PHE A 608 -30.26 10.33 8.85
C PHE A 608 -30.21 10.69 7.36
N VAL A 609 -29.49 9.87 6.58
CA VAL A 609 -29.31 10.02 5.13
C VAL A 609 -30.26 9.05 4.43
N ALA A 610 -31.12 9.58 3.55
CA ALA A 610 -32.03 8.76 2.75
C ALA A 610 -31.30 8.11 1.56
N ASP A 611 -31.59 6.84 1.31
CA ASP A 611 -31.22 6.17 0.05
C ASP A 611 -32.22 6.59 -1.05
N PRO A 612 -31.77 7.18 -2.16
CA PRO A 612 -32.68 7.57 -3.24
C PRO A 612 -33.40 6.38 -3.88
N ASP A 613 -32.79 5.19 -3.83
CA ASP A 613 -33.27 3.99 -4.51
C ASP A 613 -33.99 3.01 -3.56
N SER A 614 -34.29 3.41 -2.32
CA SER A 614 -35.07 2.59 -1.38
C SER A 614 -35.90 3.41 -0.39
N ALA A 615 -36.74 2.73 0.39
CA ALA A 615 -37.57 3.34 1.42
C ALA A 615 -36.83 3.63 2.74
N TYR A 616 -35.51 3.44 2.77
CA TYR A 616 -34.71 3.42 4.00
C TYR A 616 -33.81 4.65 4.12
N SER A 617 -33.58 5.06 5.36
CA SER A 617 -32.55 6.02 5.73
C SER A 617 -31.55 5.37 6.69
N VAL A 618 -30.28 5.74 6.60
CA VAL A 618 -29.21 5.22 7.45
C VAL A 618 -28.55 6.34 8.26
N HIS A 619 -28.23 6.04 9.51
CA HIS A 619 -27.51 6.95 10.39
C HIS A 619 -25.99 6.81 10.17
N PRO A 620 -25.25 7.84 9.76
CA PRO A 620 -23.83 7.73 9.42
C PRO A 620 -22.93 7.48 10.64
N MET A 621 -23.32 7.94 11.84
CA MET A 621 -22.59 7.66 13.09
C MET A 621 -22.80 6.23 13.63
N THR A 622 -24.04 5.71 13.67
CA THR A 622 -24.34 4.43 14.34
C THR A 622 -24.60 3.27 13.38
N GLY A 623 -24.86 3.55 12.10
CA GLY A 623 -25.29 2.56 11.11
C GLY A 623 -26.76 2.13 11.26
N ALA A 624 -27.50 2.70 12.23
CA ALA A 624 -28.92 2.40 12.44
C ALA A 624 -29.74 2.71 11.17
N VAL A 625 -30.70 1.84 10.86
CA VAL A 625 -31.58 1.99 9.70
C VAL A 625 -32.99 2.28 10.17
N VAL A 626 -33.66 3.22 9.49
CA VAL A 626 -35.07 3.56 9.73
C VAL A 626 -35.83 3.62 8.43
N LEU A 627 -37.16 3.48 8.49
CA LEU A 627 -38.04 3.84 7.39
C LEU A 627 -38.01 5.35 7.18
N THR A 628 -37.72 5.79 5.95
CA THR A 628 -37.61 7.23 5.62
C THR A 628 -38.91 8.00 5.90
N ALA A 629 -40.07 7.35 5.71
CA ALA A 629 -41.38 7.97 5.87
C ALA A 629 -41.82 8.10 7.35
N SER A 630 -41.60 7.05 8.17
CA SER A 630 -42.10 6.99 9.55
C SER A 630 -41.04 7.24 10.62
N GLY A 631 -39.75 7.04 10.30
CA GLY A 631 -38.66 7.08 11.27
C GLY A 631 -38.55 5.83 12.15
N GLU A 632 -39.37 4.80 11.89
CA GLU A 632 -39.36 3.55 12.66
C GLU A 632 -38.07 2.76 12.43
N PRO A 633 -37.43 2.20 13.49
CA PRO A 633 -36.25 1.37 13.37
C PRO A 633 -36.49 0.12 12.53
N VAL A 634 -35.50 -0.24 11.72
CA VAL A 634 -35.50 -1.44 10.87
C VAL A 634 -34.36 -2.35 11.25
N ASP A 635 -34.64 -3.65 11.43
CA ASP A 635 -33.61 -4.65 11.63
C ASP A 635 -32.80 -4.85 10.34
N ARG A 636 -31.52 -4.48 10.37
CA ARG A 636 -30.59 -4.61 9.24
C ARG A 636 -30.48 -6.04 8.73
N THR A 637 -30.64 -7.05 9.58
CA THR A 637 -30.50 -8.46 9.18
C THR A 637 -31.65 -8.95 8.31
N SER A 638 -32.76 -8.23 8.31
CA SER A 638 -33.93 -8.52 7.47
C SER A 638 -33.86 -7.92 6.06
N LEU A 639 -32.85 -7.10 5.77
CA LEU A 639 -32.75 -6.36 4.51
C LEU A 639 -32.07 -7.18 3.40
N PRO A 640 -32.46 -6.98 2.12
CA PRO A 640 -31.78 -7.58 0.98
C PRO A 640 -30.29 -7.17 0.90
N PRO A 641 -29.37 -8.07 0.49
CA PRO A 641 -27.93 -7.77 0.41
C PRO A 641 -27.59 -6.54 -0.43
N GLU A 642 -28.26 -6.33 -1.56
CA GLU A 642 -28.05 -5.19 -2.45
C GLU A 642 -28.44 -3.85 -1.79
N THR A 643 -29.46 -3.87 -0.93
CA THR A 643 -29.86 -2.69 -0.14
C THR A 643 -28.82 -2.39 0.93
N LEU A 644 -28.32 -3.43 1.62
CA LEU A 644 -27.24 -3.27 2.60
C LEU A 644 -25.98 -2.68 1.97
N VAL A 645 -25.59 -3.13 0.77
CA VAL A 645 -24.44 -2.57 0.04
C VAL A 645 -24.62 -1.07 -0.24
N ARG A 646 -25.82 -0.62 -0.65
CA ARG A 646 -26.13 0.80 -0.88
C ARG A 646 -26.12 1.61 0.41
N LEU A 647 -26.78 1.13 1.46
CA LEU A 647 -26.81 1.82 2.77
C LEU A 647 -25.40 1.94 3.36
N ASP A 648 -24.57 0.89 3.24
CA ASP A 648 -23.18 0.93 3.68
C ASP A 648 -22.33 1.90 2.83
N ALA A 649 -22.64 2.04 1.54
CA ALA A 649 -22.01 3.06 0.70
C ALA A 649 -22.39 4.48 1.15
N LEU A 650 -23.63 4.72 1.56
CA LEU A 650 -24.06 6.01 2.11
C LEU A 650 -23.35 6.33 3.43
N VAL A 651 -23.24 5.36 4.34
CA VAL A 651 -22.46 5.53 5.58
C VAL A 651 -21.01 5.87 5.27
N ARG A 652 -20.38 5.15 4.32
CA ARG A 652 -19.01 5.44 3.89
C ARG A 652 -18.86 6.82 3.28
N ALA A 653 -19.84 7.32 2.54
CA ALA A 653 -19.81 8.65 1.93
C ALA A 653 -19.94 9.80 2.95
N HIS A 654 -20.57 9.55 4.10
CA HIS A 654 -20.85 10.55 5.14
C HIS A 654 -19.99 10.37 6.39
N ARG A 655 -18.73 9.95 6.23
CA ARG A 655 -17.72 9.97 7.29
C ARG A 655 -16.48 10.71 6.80
N VAL A 656 -15.70 11.24 7.74
CA VAL A 656 -14.37 11.75 7.43
C VAL A 656 -13.53 10.59 6.93
N GLN A 657 -12.77 10.80 5.86
CA GLN A 657 -11.92 9.74 5.36
C GLN A 657 -10.54 9.89 5.97
N TYR A 658 -9.88 8.76 6.15
CA TYR A 658 -8.45 8.76 6.36
C TYR A 658 -7.75 8.45 5.04
N GLY A 659 -6.70 9.21 4.72
CA GLY A 659 -5.80 8.91 3.61
C GLY A 659 -5.30 7.49 3.80
N GLY A 660 -5.60 6.62 2.82
CA GLY A 660 -5.55 5.17 3.06
C GLY A 660 -6.87 4.42 2.78
N GLN A 661 -8.01 5.10 2.64
CA GLN A 661 -9.35 4.48 2.60
C GLN A 661 -10.14 4.62 1.29
N ASN A 662 -9.47 4.66 0.14
CA ASN A 662 -10.09 4.81 -1.19
C ASN A 662 -10.85 6.13 -1.34
N THR A 663 -10.09 7.22 -1.26
CA THR A 663 -10.60 8.57 -1.44
C THR A 663 -10.66 8.97 -2.92
N SER A 664 -9.72 8.53 -3.77
CA SER A 664 -9.64 8.94 -5.19
C SER A 664 -10.86 8.55 -6.03
N ALA A 665 -11.33 7.31 -5.92
CA ALA A 665 -12.51 6.85 -6.68
C ALA A 665 -13.83 7.40 -6.11
N SER A 666 -13.77 8.09 -4.96
CA SER A 666 -14.94 8.61 -4.26
C SER A 666 -15.19 10.10 -4.51
N TYR A 667 -14.19 10.81 -5.06
CA TYR A 667 -14.30 12.25 -5.31
C TYR A 667 -15.27 12.56 -6.43
N ARG A 668 -15.97 13.67 -6.27
CA ARG A 668 -16.95 14.20 -7.21
C ARG A 668 -16.54 15.61 -7.63
N PRO A 669 -16.90 16.04 -8.85
CA PRO A 669 -16.56 17.39 -9.34
C PRO A 669 -17.04 18.55 -8.46
N ASP A 670 -18.11 18.33 -7.70
CA ASP A 670 -18.77 19.27 -6.79
C ASP A 670 -18.34 19.13 -5.31
N ASP A 671 -17.37 18.27 -5.01
CA ASP A 671 -16.85 18.17 -3.64
C ASP A 671 -16.06 19.43 -3.26
N ASP A 672 -16.45 20.12 -2.17
CA ASP A 672 -15.55 21.04 -1.47
C ASP A 672 -14.74 20.23 -0.46
N LEU A 673 -13.46 20.02 -0.76
CA LEU A 673 -12.60 19.08 -0.04
C LEU A 673 -11.63 19.79 0.89
N LEU A 674 -11.55 19.31 2.14
CA LEU A 674 -10.45 19.61 3.06
C LEU A 674 -9.51 18.40 3.19
N VAL A 675 -8.26 18.58 2.81
CA VAL A 675 -7.17 17.63 3.04
C VAL A 675 -6.34 18.12 4.24
N VAL A 676 -6.29 17.36 5.33
CA VAL A 676 -5.58 17.72 6.57
C VAL A 676 -4.32 16.88 6.75
N GLY A 677 -3.17 17.55 6.74
CA GLY A 677 -1.85 17.01 6.99
C GLY A 677 -0.88 17.33 5.85
N GLY A 678 0.25 17.97 6.17
CA GLY A 678 1.33 18.25 5.20
C GLY A 678 2.18 17.01 4.87
N GLY A 679 3.27 17.19 4.13
CA GLY A 679 4.18 16.10 3.79
C GLY A 679 3.67 15.18 2.67
N ALA A 680 4.29 14.01 2.50
CA ALA A 680 4.05 13.16 1.33
C ALA A 680 2.62 12.59 1.24
N GLY A 681 1.99 12.32 2.38
CA GLY A 681 0.60 11.84 2.45
C GLY A 681 -0.41 12.91 2.03
N GLY A 682 -0.20 14.16 2.41
CA GLY A 682 -1.07 15.27 1.98
C GLY A 682 -0.90 15.65 0.53
N ALA A 683 0.35 15.71 0.07
CA ALA A 683 0.65 15.96 -1.32
C ALA A 683 0.00 14.90 -2.23
N SER A 684 0.03 13.62 -1.82
CA SER A 684 -0.69 12.53 -2.50
C SER A 684 -2.17 12.80 -2.74
N GLU A 685 -2.83 13.27 -1.68
CA GLU A 685 -4.28 13.40 -1.65
C GLU A 685 -4.73 14.63 -2.44
N VAL A 686 -4.00 15.73 -2.32
CA VAL A 686 -4.24 16.96 -3.07
C VAL A 686 -4.07 16.73 -4.57
N GLU A 687 -3.00 16.06 -4.98
CA GLU A 687 -2.79 15.65 -6.37
C GLU A 687 -4.01 14.89 -6.91
N GLN A 688 -4.45 13.85 -6.21
CA GLN A 688 -5.57 13.01 -6.64
C GLN A 688 -6.88 13.78 -6.70
N ALA A 689 -7.16 14.59 -5.68
CA ALA A 689 -8.34 15.42 -5.63
C ALA A 689 -8.38 16.42 -6.78
N HIS A 690 -7.25 17.05 -7.11
CA HIS A 690 -7.18 18.08 -8.14
C HIS A 690 -7.56 17.58 -9.55
N TYR A 691 -7.43 16.27 -9.81
CA TYR A 691 -7.90 15.68 -11.07
C TYR A 691 -9.42 15.58 -11.21
N VAL A 692 -10.16 15.68 -10.11
CA VAL A 692 -11.61 15.43 -10.08
C VAL A 692 -12.39 16.64 -9.54
N THR A 693 -11.98 17.20 -8.39
CA THR A 693 -12.68 18.32 -7.73
C THR A 693 -12.11 19.68 -8.14
N ARG A 694 -13.00 20.68 -8.17
CA ARG A 694 -12.68 22.09 -8.44
C ARG A 694 -12.11 22.84 -7.24
N GLN A 695 -12.39 22.40 -6.00
CA GLN A 695 -12.01 23.14 -4.79
C GLN A 695 -11.33 22.24 -3.75
N VAL A 696 -10.00 22.37 -3.67
CA VAL A 696 -9.17 21.66 -2.70
C VAL A 696 -8.57 22.65 -1.71
N THR A 697 -8.86 22.44 -0.42
CA THR A 697 -8.18 23.11 0.68
C THR A 697 -7.19 22.14 1.32
N TRP A 698 -5.92 22.52 1.39
CA TRP A 698 -4.86 21.75 2.03
C TRP A 698 -4.42 22.40 3.35
N GLY A 699 -4.64 21.71 4.46
CA GLY A 699 -4.24 22.12 5.80
C GLY A 699 -2.94 21.46 6.26
N ALA A 700 -2.00 22.22 6.82
CA ALA A 700 -0.80 21.70 7.48
C ALA A 700 -0.53 22.38 8.82
N ARG A 701 0.25 21.73 9.71
CA ARG A 701 0.71 22.40 10.94
C ARG A 701 1.73 23.47 10.56
N PRO A 702 1.74 24.65 11.22
CA PRO A 702 2.78 25.65 11.03
C PRO A 702 4.17 25.02 11.17
N ALA A 703 5.03 25.18 10.16
CA ALA A 703 6.40 24.70 10.21
C ALA A 703 7.23 25.48 11.23
N LYS A 704 8.11 24.75 11.92
CA LYS A 704 9.35 25.31 12.45
C LYS A 704 10.32 25.43 11.27
N LEU A 705 10.70 26.66 10.92
CA LEU A 705 11.55 26.90 9.75
C LEU A 705 12.90 26.20 9.90
N GLY A 706 13.24 25.35 8.93
CA GLY A 706 14.55 24.73 8.82
C GLY A 706 15.60 25.65 8.20
N ALA A 707 16.86 25.20 8.23
CA ALA A 707 17.95 25.82 7.48
C ALA A 707 18.22 25.12 6.13
N ASP A 708 17.80 23.86 5.97
CA ASP A 708 18.13 23.00 4.83
C ASP A 708 16.86 22.63 4.05
N TYR A 709 16.61 23.35 2.95
CA TYR A 709 15.49 23.10 2.04
C TYR A 709 15.99 22.72 0.63
N PRO A 710 15.35 21.74 -0.03
CA PRO A 710 15.72 21.37 -1.39
C PRO A 710 15.32 22.46 -2.41
N ARG A 711 16.06 22.51 -3.52
CA ARG A 711 15.68 23.34 -4.68
C ARG A 711 14.61 22.59 -5.49
N GLY A 712 13.55 23.29 -5.88
CA GLY A 712 12.51 22.72 -6.75
C GLY A 712 12.95 22.61 -8.22
N PRO A 713 12.45 21.61 -8.99
CA PRO A 713 12.62 21.58 -10.44
C PRO A 713 11.81 22.70 -11.12
N GLU A 714 12.14 23.02 -12.38
CA GLU A 714 11.37 23.97 -13.17
C GLU A 714 9.89 23.55 -13.27
N GLY A 715 8.96 24.50 -13.09
CA GLY A 715 7.52 24.23 -13.07
C GLY A 715 6.98 23.66 -11.76
N ALA A 716 7.76 23.66 -10.68
CA ALA A 716 7.34 23.30 -9.33
C ALA A 716 7.70 24.40 -8.31
N LEU A 717 7.13 24.28 -7.11
CA LEU A 717 7.50 25.09 -5.94
C LEU A 717 9.02 25.02 -5.69
N ASP A 718 9.67 26.15 -5.36
CA ASP A 718 11.08 26.21 -4.97
C ASP A 718 11.26 26.57 -3.48
N PRO A 719 11.29 25.58 -2.56
CA PRO A 719 11.41 25.82 -1.12
C PRO A 719 12.72 26.52 -0.74
N LYS A 720 13.82 26.23 -1.44
CA LYS A 720 15.11 26.87 -1.17
C LYS A 720 15.08 28.36 -1.49
N GLY A 721 14.46 28.75 -2.61
CA GLY A 721 14.21 30.14 -2.97
C GLY A 721 13.36 30.86 -1.91
N LEU A 722 12.22 30.27 -1.54
CA LEU A 722 11.33 30.83 -0.51
C LEU A 722 12.04 31.01 0.84
N ARG A 723 12.87 30.05 1.25
CA ARG A 723 13.63 30.18 2.50
C ARG A 723 14.68 31.30 2.42
N ALA A 724 15.33 31.50 1.28
CA ALA A 724 16.30 32.57 1.08
C ALA A 724 15.65 33.97 1.15
N GLU A 725 14.40 34.10 0.69
CA GLU A 725 13.63 35.36 0.76
C GLU A 725 13.25 35.75 2.21
N TRP A 726 13.17 34.79 3.13
CA TRP A 726 12.61 34.96 4.47
C TRP A 726 13.17 36.16 5.23
N ASP A 727 14.50 36.31 5.29
CA ASP A 727 15.13 37.29 6.17
C ASP A 727 14.85 38.73 5.74
N SER A 728 14.72 38.97 4.42
CA SER A 728 14.40 40.26 3.80
C SER A 728 12.90 40.52 3.58
N ALA A 729 12.03 39.54 3.83
CA ALA A 729 10.60 39.63 3.52
C ALA A 729 9.81 40.53 4.50
N SER A 730 8.74 41.15 3.98
CA SER A 730 7.75 41.89 4.79
C SER A 730 6.98 40.94 5.73
N PRO A 731 6.30 41.45 6.80
CA PRO A 731 5.55 40.60 7.72
C PRO A 731 4.48 39.73 7.02
N ALA A 732 3.73 40.29 6.06
CA ALA A 732 2.74 39.54 5.29
C ALA A 732 3.39 38.43 4.44
N ARG A 733 4.50 38.74 3.77
CA ARG A 733 5.24 37.77 2.96
C ARG A 733 5.88 36.67 3.82
N LYS A 734 6.35 37.01 5.03
CA LYS A 734 6.81 36.01 6.00
C LYS A 734 5.68 35.03 6.38
N ALA A 735 4.48 35.52 6.64
CA ALA A 735 3.35 34.63 6.91
C ALA A 735 3.05 33.68 5.72
N GLU A 736 3.13 34.18 4.49
CA GLU A 736 2.98 33.35 3.28
C GLU A 736 4.10 32.31 3.13
N ILE A 737 5.37 32.71 3.28
CA ILE A 737 6.52 31.80 3.19
C ILE A 737 6.41 30.72 4.28
N GLN A 738 6.08 31.08 5.51
CA GLN A 738 5.91 30.11 6.60
C GLN A 738 4.79 29.12 6.29
N ARG A 739 3.65 29.61 5.79
CA ARG A 739 2.55 28.75 5.35
C ARG A 739 3.01 27.80 4.25
N ASP A 740 3.62 28.30 3.18
CA ASP A 740 3.99 27.48 2.04
C ASP A 740 5.06 26.43 2.40
N LEU A 741 6.05 26.80 3.24
CA LEU A 741 7.05 25.87 3.76
C LEU A 741 6.48 24.85 4.76
N SER A 742 5.28 25.07 5.32
CA SER A 742 4.59 24.12 6.21
C SER A 742 4.19 22.81 5.52
N PHE A 743 4.10 22.82 4.19
CA PHE A 743 3.71 21.66 3.40
C PHE A 743 4.90 20.80 2.93
N VAL A 744 6.11 21.38 2.96
CA VAL A 744 7.34 20.79 2.38
C VAL A 744 7.95 19.70 3.27
N SER A 745 7.83 19.82 4.60
CA SER A 745 8.50 18.95 5.58
C SER A 745 8.21 17.45 5.36
N GLY A 746 9.23 16.69 4.94
CA GLY A 746 9.15 15.23 4.71
C GLY A 746 8.30 14.80 3.50
N GLY A 747 7.83 15.76 2.70
CA GLY A 747 6.95 15.50 1.54
C GLY A 747 7.51 15.94 0.21
N PHE A 748 8.48 16.85 0.20
CA PHE A 748 9.09 17.38 -1.01
C PHE A 748 10.11 16.39 -1.57
N ASN A 749 9.61 15.44 -2.34
CA ASN A 749 10.37 14.32 -2.88
C ASN A 749 10.05 14.13 -4.37
N ARG A 750 10.78 13.22 -5.02
CA ARG A 750 10.64 12.92 -6.46
C ARG A 750 9.19 12.79 -6.90
N ARG A 751 8.37 12.16 -6.05
CA ARG A 751 6.95 11.93 -6.28
C ARG A 751 6.17 13.25 -6.44
N ASN A 752 6.30 14.17 -5.48
CA ASN A 752 5.33 15.26 -5.34
C ASN A 752 5.75 16.52 -6.11
N THR A 753 6.95 16.54 -6.67
CA THR A 753 7.52 17.69 -7.40
C THR A 753 7.55 17.49 -8.90
N LEU A 754 6.90 16.44 -9.41
CA LEU A 754 6.81 16.17 -10.85
C LEU A 754 6.01 17.26 -11.55
N PRO A 755 6.58 17.96 -12.55
CA PRO A 755 5.87 18.98 -13.29
C PRO A 755 4.56 18.46 -13.90
N GLY A 756 3.47 19.22 -13.72
CA GLY A 756 2.13 18.92 -14.25
C GLY A 756 1.33 17.83 -13.55
N ILE A 757 1.91 17.12 -12.56
CA ILE A 757 1.24 16.00 -11.88
C ILE A 757 1.37 16.10 -10.36
N GLY A 758 2.58 16.28 -9.83
CA GLY A 758 2.79 16.27 -8.38
C GLY A 758 2.13 17.48 -7.69
N ALA A 759 1.74 17.34 -6.42
CA ALA A 759 1.07 18.42 -5.69
C ALA A 759 1.90 19.69 -5.48
N PHE A 760 3.23 19.62 -5.61
CA PHE A 760 4.11 20.79 -5.62
C PHE A 760 4.40 21.30 -7.04
N SER A 761 3.87 20.68 -8.08
CA SER A 761 3.87 21.28 -9.41
C SER A 761 3.01 22.53 -9.40
N LEU A 762 3.44 23.58 -10.10
CA LEU A 762 2.69 24.84 -10.11
C LEU A 762 1.22 24.68 -10.55
N PRO A 763 0.89 23.83 -11.57
CA PRO A 763 -0.50 23.61 -11.97
C PRO A 763 -1.42 23.04 -10.88
N VAL A 764 -0.89 22.27 -9.92
CA VAL A 764 -1.66 21.76 -8.77
C VAL A 764 -1.53 22.69 -7.57
N TRP A 765 -0.33 23.18 -7.31
CA TRP A 765 0.01 24.01 -6.17
C TRP A 765 -0.73 25.35 -6.20
N GLU A 766 -0.68 26.08 -7.30
CA GLU A 766 -1.26 27.43 -7.40
C GLU A 766 -2.79 27.48 -7.13
N PRO A 767 -3.64 26.61 -7.73
CA PRO A 767 -5.07 26.61 -7.46
C PRO A 767 -5.47 26.00 -6.11
N THR A 768 -4.56 25.34 -5.40
CA THR A 768 -4.85 24.75 -4.09
C THR A 768 -4.89 25.81 -3.00
N LEU A 769 -5.99 25.92 -2.27
CA LEU A 769 -6.10 26.78 -1.10
C LEU A 769 -5.29 26.19 0.05
N ARG A 770 -4.29 26.91 0.56
CA ARG A 770 -3.41 26.44 1.64
C ARG A 770 -3.76 27.12 2.95
N THR A 771 -3.84 26.35 4.04
CA THR A 771 -4.09 26.90 5.39
C THR A 771 -3.24 26.23 6.46
N THR A 772 -2.91 26.98 7.51
CA THR A 772 -2.31 26.46 8.75
C THR A 772 -3.29 26.41 9.92
N ASP A 773 -4.51 26.87 9.71
CA ASP A 773 -5.57 26.92 10.71
C ASP A 773 -6.32 25.59 10.69
N LEU A 774 -5.73 24.59 11.35
CA LEU A 774 -6.26 23.23 11.36
C LEU A 774 -7.55 23.12 12.18
N PRO A 775 -8.49 22.21 11.80
CA PRO A 775 -9.68 21.96 12.59
C PRO A 775 -9.37 21.50 14.00
N VAL A 776 -10.08 22.07 14.98
CA VAL A 776 -10.10 21.64 16.39
C VAL A 776 -11.45 21.06 16.82
N THR A 777 -12.44 21.13 15.92
CA THR A 777 -13.73 20.44 16.03
C THR A 777 -14.10 19.83 14.68
N VAL A 778 -14.82 18.71 14.69
CA VAL A 778 -15.50 18.18 13.51
C VAL A 778 -16.91 17.78 13.91
N ARG A 779 -17.91 18.29 13.19
CA ARG A 779 -19.34 18.02 13.45
C ARG A 779 -20.07 17.71 12.14
N TYR A 780 -21.15 16.96 12.24
CA TYR A 780 -22.13 16.87 11.15
C TYR A 780 -22.89 18.20 11.02
N THR A 781 -23.24 18.56 9.79
CA THR A 781 -24.17 19.67 9.54
C THR A 781 -25.58 19.17 9.26
N THR A 782 -26.56 20.05 9.40
CA THR A 782 -27.96 19.82 8.98
C THR A 782 -28.11 19.57 7.47
N THR A 783 -27.07 19.88 6.68
CA THR A 783 -27.03 19.71 5.22
C THR A 783 -26.29 18.44 4.77
N GLY A 784 -25.92 17.55 5.70
CA GLY A 784 -25.16 16.33 5.38
C GLY A 784 -23.67 16.55 5.08
N ARG A 785 -23.15 17.74 5.39
CA ARG A 785 -21.74 18.13 5.24
C ARG A 785 -20.99 18.03 6.58
N PHE A 786 -19.72 18.38 6.59
CA PHE A 786 -18.90 18.52 7.80
C PHE A 786 -18.66 19.98 8.16
N GLY A 787 -18.97 20.36 9.39
CA GLY A 787 -18.60 21.64 9.98
C GLY A 787 -17.31 21.51 10.77
N THR A 788 -16.37 22.42 10.52
CA THR A 788 -15.08 22.50 11.23
C THR A 788 -14.90 23.89 11.83
N THR A 789 -14.34 23.97 13.02
CA THR A 789 -13.88 25.23 13.60
C THR A 789 -12.39 25.19 13.83
N ASP A 790 -11.70 26.30 13.60
CA ASP A 790 -10.27 26.46 13.90
C ASP A 790 -10.06 27.00 15.33
N LEU A 791 -8.80 27.17 15.73
CA LEU A 791 -8.43 27.73 17.04
C LEU A 791 -8.99 29.13 17.29
N GLN A 792 -9.29 29.89 16.24
CA GLN A 792 -9.87 31.23 16.30
C GLN A 792 -11.41 31.20 16.33
N GLY A 793 -12.02 30.01 16.32
CA GLY A 793 -13.48 29.83 16.34
C GLY A 793 -14.16 30.10 14.99
N ARG A 794 -13.40 30.18 13.88
CA ARG A 794 -13.98 30.41 12.55
C ARG A 794 -14.55 29.11 12.00
N LEU A 795 -15.82 29.13 11.59
CA LEU A 795 -16.51 27.99 11.01
C LEU A 795 -16.21 27.88 9.50
N SER A 796 -15.87 26.67 9.05
CA SER A 796 -15.81 26.29 7.64
C SER A 796 -16.57 24.99 7.41
N THR A 797 -17.20 24.85 6.24
CA THR A 797 -17.96 23.65 5.86
C THR A 797 -17.32 22.95 4.67
N PHE A 798 -17.28 21.62 4.71
CA PHE A 798 -16.73 20.80 3.64
C PHE A 798 -17.67 19.66 3.31
N SER A 799 -17.75 19.29 2.03
CA SER A 799 -18.49 18.09 1.62
C SER A 799 -17.72 16.86 2.06
N ARG A 800 -16.39 16.96 2.08
CA ARG A 800 -15.48 15.88 2.48
C ARG A 800 -14.30 16.43 3.27
N ILE A 801 -13.88 15.66 4.26
CA ILE A 801 -12.63 15.88 4.97
C ILE A 801 -11.80 14.61 4.83
N VAL A 802 -10.51 14.77 4.55
CA VAL A 802 -9.54 13.69 4.47
C VAL A 802 -8.38 14.01 5.39
N TYR A 803 -8.17 13.21 6.44
CA TYR A 803 -6.95 13.28 7.25
C TYR A 803 -5.89 12.39 6.62
N THR A 804 -4.78 12.99 6.20
CA THR A 804 -3.81 12.35 5.31
C THR A 804 -3.03 11.26 6.02
N ILE A 805 -2.36 10.42 5.20
CA ILE A 805 -1.59 9.27 5.67
C ILE A 805 -0.60 9.71 6.76
N GLY A 806 -0.82 9.19 7.96
CA GLY A 806 0.08 9.28 9.09
C GLY A 806 -0.19 8.10 10.00
N GLN A 807 0.84 7.51 10.60
CA GLN A 807 0.67 6.39 11.52
C GLN A 807 0.35 6.96 12.91
N ASP A 808 -0.78 6.57 13.50
CA ASP A 808 -0.89 6.66 14.95
C ASP A 808 -0.13 5.49 15.57
N ALA A 809 1.01 5.81 16.16
CA ALA A 809 1.88 4.80 16.73
C ALA A 809 1.23 4.15 17.95
N ASP A 810 0.37 4.89 18.67
CA ASP A 810 -0.22 4.54 19.96
C ASP A 810 -1.58 3.82 19.87
N TYR A 811 -2.12 3.63 18.65
CA TYR A 811 -3.36 2.88 18.46
C TYR A 811 -3.21 1.42 18.94
N PRO A 812 -4.24 0.78 19.52
CA PRO A 812 -4.23 -0.65 19.82
C PRO A 812 -3.95 -1.49 18.56
N GLY A 813 -2.72 -1.99 18.40
CA GLY A 813 -2.25 -2.69 17.20
C GLY A 813 -1.30 -1.91 16.28
N GLY A 814 -1.02 -0.65 16.61
CA GLY A 814 -0.05 0.21 15.94
C GLY A 814 1.40 -0.11 16.31
N ALA A 815 2.35 0.73 15.85
CA ALA A 815 3.78 0.50 16.04
C ALA A 815 4.22 0.39 17.52
N ALA A 816 3.50 1.04 18.46
CA ALA A 816 3.74 0.92 19.91
C ALA A 816 3.51 -0.49 20.44
N ALA A 817 2.46 -1.17 19.96
CA ALA A 817 2.19 -2.56 20.32
C ALA A 817 3.32 -3.51 19.88
N LEU A 818 4.24 -3.06 19.02
CA LEU A 818 5.36 -3.82 18.48
C LEU A 818 6.69 -3.55 19.20
N LEU A 819 6.78 -2.48 19.99
CA LEU A 819 8.01 -2.02 20.64
C LEU A 819 7.94 -2.29 22.15
N GLY A 820 8.46 -3.44 22.57
CA GLY A 820 8.59 -3.81 24.00
C GLY A 820 9.90 -3.33 24.65
N ALA A 821 9.99 -3.44 25.98
CA ALA A 821 11.18 -3.09 26.78
C ALA A 821 12.50 -3.78 26.35
N GLY A 822 12.39 -4.90 25.61
CA GLY A 822 13.51 -5.66 25.06
C GLY A 822 14.06 -5.16 23.72
N THR A 823 13.49 -4.12 23.10
CA THR A 823 13.90 -3.69 21.76
C THR A 823 15.30 -3.03 21.76
N ARG A 824 16.18 -3.40 20.83
CA ARG A 824 17.58 -2.96 20.68
C ARG A 824 17.94 -2.72 19.21
N LEU A 825 18.93 -1.86 18.98
CA LEU A 825 19.43 -1.58 17.64
C LEU A 825 20.34 -2.72 17.12
N VAL A 826 20.17 -3.10 15.86
CA VAL A 826 21.01 -4.09 15.16
C VAL A 826 21.63 -3.46 13.92
N ALA A 827 22.91 -3.70 13.68
CA ALA A 827 23.62 -3.16 12.52
C ALA A 827 23.28 -3.92 11.23
N VAL A 828 22.95 -3.22 10.13
CA VAL A 828 22.64 -3.82 8.81
C VAL A 828 23.24 -2.93 7.71
N LEU A 829 24.10 -3.47 6.82
CA LEU A 829 24.80 -2.68 5.80
C LEU A 829 23.99 -2.52 4.50
N GLY A 830 23.89 -1.29 4.01
CA GLY A 830 23.43 -0.96 2.65
C GLY A 830 24.34 -1.52 1.54
N PRO A 831 23.90 -1.56 0.26
CA PRO A 831 24.75 -1.98 -0.86
C PRO A 831 25.98 -1.10 -1.07
N ASP A 832 25.94 0.13 -0.57
CA ASP A 832 27.05 1.09 -0.56
C ASP A 832 27.82 1.10 0.78
N GLY A 833 27.40 0.28 1.75
CA GLY A 833 27.99 0.17 3.08
C GLY A 833 27.68 1.33 4.04
N LYS A 834 26.79 2.26 3.70
CA LYS A 834 26.60 3.52 4.46
C LYS A 834 25.34 3.57 5.34
N GLU A 835 24.32 2.78 5.04
CA GLU A 835 23.12 2.64 5.88
C GLU A 835 23.36 1.57 6.95
N VAL A 836 23.02 1.81 8.24
CA VAL A 836 23.54 0.96 9.35
C VAL A 836 22.52 0.43 10.37
N ASN A 837 21.19 0.69 10.38
CA ASN A 837 20.35 0.21 11.54
C ASN A 837 18.96 -0.39 11.26
N GLY A 838 18.62 -1.42 12.05
CA GLY A 838 17.26 -1.90 12.35
C GLY A 838 16.99 -2.03 13.86
N LEU A 839 15.74 -2.28 14.27
CA LEU A 839 15.32 -2.56 15.66
C LEU A 839 14.98 -4.04 15.80
N GLY A 840 15.70 -4.76 16.65
CA GLY A 840 15.39 -6.14 17.03
C GLY A 840 14.93 -6.28 18.47
N ASP A 841 14.34 -7.41 18.83
CA ASP A 841 13.94 -7.72 20.20
C ASP A 841 15.14 -8.12 21.09
N ALA A 842 14.86 -8.54 22.34
CA ALA A 842 15.88 -8.91 23.32
C ALA A 842 16.78 -10.07 22.84
N ARG A 843 16.34 -10.82 21.84
CA ARG A 843 17.07 -11.95 21.24
C ARG A 843 17.73 -11.59 19.91
N ARG A 844 17.87 -10.28 19.62
CA ARG A 844 18.41 -9.71 18.37
C ARG A 844 17.63 -10.10 17.12
N THR A 845 16.39 -10.54 17.28
CA THR A 845 15.52 -10.81 16.13
C THR A 845 14.97 -9.49 15.64
N LEU A 846 15.33 -9.06 14.44
CA LEU A 846 14.88 -7.85 13.78
C LEU A 846 13.33 -7.80 13.72
N ARG A 847 12.75 -6.65 14.06
CA ARG A 847 11.31 -6.36 14.11
C ARG A 847 10.92 -5.17 13.24
N VAL A 848 11.81 -4.19 13.13
CA VAL A 848 11.62 -3.00 12.28
C VAL A 848 12.93 -2.73 11.55
N LEU A 849 12.90 -2.56 10.22
CA LEU A 849 14.06 -2.17 9.43
C LEU A 849 13.92 -0.70 9.01
N GLY A 850 15.01 0.09 9.10
CA GLY A 850 15.00 1.49 8.68
C GLY A 850 14.42 2.49 9.71
N ALA A 851 14.80 2.33 10.99
CA ALA A 851 14.32 3.18 12.10
C ALA A 851 14.44 4.70 11.83
N ALA A 852 15.43 5.11 11.02
CA ALA A 852 15.68 6.49 10.62
C ALA A 852 14.54 7.15 9.81
N GLY A 853 13.78 6.40 9.01
CA GLY A 853 12.64 6.96 8.25
C GLY A 853 11.29 6.91 9.00
N VAL A 854 11.24 6.23 10.15
CA VAL A 854 10.07 6.18 11.07
C VAL A 854 10.32 6.93 12.39
N THR A 855 11.43 7.66 12.46
CA THR A 855 12.03 8.29 13.64
C THR A 855 11.01 9.00 14.54
N GLY A 856 10.12 9.84 14.02
CA GLY A 856 9.21 10.62 14.88
C GLY A 856 8.18 9.80 15.69
N ALA A 857 7.76 8.64 15.19
CA ALA A 857 6.84 7.74 15.89
C ALA A 857 7.62 6.84 16.87
N VAL A 858 8.72 6.24 16.39
CA VAL A 858 9.58 5.35 17.18
C VAL A 858 10.26 6.07 18.34
N LEU A 859 10.67 7.34 18.16
CA LEU A 859 11.30 8.14 19.21
C LEU A 859 10.36 8.49 20.36
N ARG A 860 9.05 8.60 20.11
CA ARG A 860 8.06 8.85 21.16
C ARG A 860 7.78 7.60 22.00
N LEU A 861 8.04 6.44 21.41
CA LEU A 861 7.80 5.11 21.97
C LEU A 861 9.04 4.47 22.60
N THR A 862 10.23 4.96 22.25
CA THR A 862 11.47 4.58 22.93
C THR A 862 11.50 5.31 24.26
N GLY A 863 11.50 4.54 25.36
CA GLY A 863 11.47 5.09 26.70
C GLY A 863 12.58 6.12 26.95
N ALA A 864 12.30 7.06 27.87
CA ALA A 864 13.25 8.11 28.25
C ALA A 864 14.58 7.55 28.82
N ASP A 865 14.62 6.26 29.15
CA ASP A 865 15.75 5.50 29.64
C ASP A 865 16.74 5.04 28.56
N GLN A 866 16.48 5.31 27.27
CA GLN A 866 17.35 4.89 26.14
C GLN A 866 17.89 6.06 25.28
N PRO A 867 18.54 7.10 25.85
CA PRO A 867 18.96 8.31 25.12
C PRO A 867 19.99 8.04 24.02
N ALA A 868 20.91 7.10 24.22
CA ALA A 868 21.91 6.73 23.20
C ALA A 868 21.27 6.10 21.94
N LEU A 869 20.15 5.40 22.10
CA LEU A 869 19.38 4.82 21.00
C LEU A 869 18.69 5.93 20.19
N VAL A 870 18.05 6.85 20.91
CA VAL A 870 17.38 8.04 20.34
C VAL A 870 18.35 8.86 19.48
N ASP A 871 19.54 9.14 20.00
CA ASP A 871 20.54 9.96 19.29
C ASP A 871 21.11 9.26 18.05
N LYS A 872 21.30 7.93 18.11
CA LYS A 872 21.79 7.16 16.95
C LYS A 872 20.73 7.06 15.84
N ILE A 873 19.45 6.97 16.19
CA ILE A 873 18.34 7.02 15.21
C ILE A 873 18.29 8.40 14.54
N LYS A 874 18.37 9.48 15.31
CA LYS A 874 18.40 10.86 14.78
C LYS A 874 19.57 11.10 13.82
N LYS A 875 20.79 10.74 14.24
CA LYS A 875 22.00 10.95 13.43
C LYS A 875 21.94 10.25 12.06
N GLN A 876 21.29 9.11 11.97
CA GLN A 876 21.10 8.42 10.69
C GLN A 876 19.99 9.03 9.85
N ALA A 877 18.90 9.47 10.47
CA ALA A 877 17.87 10.21 9.76
C ALA A 877 18.46 11.47 9.11
N ASP A 878 19.34 12.19 9.80
CA ASP A 878 20.01 13.39 9.29
C ASP A 878 21.01 13.08 8.17
N ALA A 879 21.60 11.89 8.15
CA ALA A 879 22.53 11.44 7.12
C ALA A 879 21.86 11.06 5.79
N LEU A 880 20.53 10.85 5.78
CA LEU A 880 19.79 10.63 4.54
C LEU A 880 19.72 11.94 3.73
N PRO A 881 19.74 11.86 2.39
CA PRO A 881 19.42 12.99 1.52
C PRO A 881 18.13 13.70 1.96
N PRO A 882 18.02 15.04 1.91
CA PRO A 882 16.84 15.78 2.37
C PRO A 882 15.50 15.28 1.79
N ASP A 883 15.50 14.77 0.56
CA ASP A 883 14.35 14.19 -0.15
C ASP A 883 14.03 12.74 0.23
N ALA A 884 14.88 12.10 1.04
CA ALA A 884 14.68 10.77 1.62
C ALA A 884 14.45 10.80 3.15
N ARG A 885 14.67 11.95 3.81
CA ARG A 885 14.40 12.13 5.25
C ARG A 885 12.90 12.03 5.54
N ALA A 886 12.54 11.32 6.61
CA ALA A 886 11.15 11.14 7.07
C ALA A 886 10.18 10.54 6.04
N ILE A 887 10.70 10.02 4.92
CA ILE A 887 9.98 9.06 4.10
C ILE A 887 10.10 7.74 4.83
N HIS A 888 8.96 7.12 5.16
CA HIS A 888 8.95 5.73 5.61
C HIS A 888 9.76 4.94 4.57
N PRO A 889 10.93 4.40 4.93
CA PRO A 889 11.80 3.78 3.95
C PRO A 889 10.95 2.67 3.34
N SER A 890 10.93 2.63 2.01
CA SER A 890 9.79 2.09 1.26
C SER A 890 9.32 0.79 1.89
N ILE A 891 8.12 0.83 2.51
CA ILE A 891 7.49 -0.26 3.28
C ILE A 891 7.49 -1.58 2.51
N ARG A 892 7.65 -1.47 1.19
CA ARG A 892 8.11 -2.44 0.23
C ARG A 892 9.26 -3.27 0.83
N TYR A 893 10.53 -3.01 0.56
CA TYR A 893 11.61 -3.98 0.80
C TYR A 893 11.92 -4.45 2.25
N HIS A 894 11.21 -3.97 3.27
CA HIS A 894 11.60 -4.20 4.66
C HIS A 894 11.13 -5.53 5.27
N ALA A 895 9.94 -6.03 4.94
CA ALA A 895 9.41 -7.22 5.61
C ALA A 895 10.06 -8.54 5.19
N GLY A 896 10.25 -8.78 3.87
CA GLY A 896 11.05 -9.91 3.39
C GLY A 896 12.45 -9.92 4.00
N ARG A 897 13.05 -8.73 4.18
CA ARG A 897 14.37 -8.57 4.81
C ARG A 897 14.36 -8.75 6.32
N ILE A 898 13.28 -8.37 7.02
CA ILE A 898 13.12 -8.68 8.43
C ILE A 898 13.20 -10.19 8.61
N ALA A 899 12.43 -10.95 7.84
CA ALA A 899 12.43 -12.40 7.88
C ALA A 899 13.76 -13.02 7.44
N GLU A 900 14.41 -12.51 6.39
CA GLU A 900 15.72 -13.00 5.92
C GLU A 900 16.86 -12.70 6.91
N MET A 901 16.88 -11.51 7.51
CA MET A 901 17.88 -11.16 8.54
C MET A 901 17.65 -11.94 9.83
N ASN A 902 16.39 -12.20 10.19
CA ASN A 902 16.06 -13.07 11.33
C ASN A 902 16.59 -14.49 11.17
N ARG A 903 16.72 -14.98 9.93
CA ARG A 903 17.32 -16.30 9.65
C ARG A 903 18.85 -16.30 9.76
N THR A 904 19.52 -15.17 9.53
CA THR A 904 20.98 -15.05 9.65
C THR A 904 21.43 -14.72 11.07
N PHE A 905 20.64 -13.94 11.83
CA PHE A 905 20.93 -13.60 13.23
C PHE A 905 20.69 -14.73 14.22
N GLN A 906 19.92 -15.77 13.87
CA GLN A 906 19.67 -16.95 14.72
C GLN A 906 20.85 -17.95 14.74
N ARG A 907 22.06 -17.54 14.35
CA ARG A 907 23.29 -18.34 14.52
C ARG A 907 23.80 -18.31 15.95
#